data_AF-A0A7X9KCV5-F1
#
_entry.id   AF-A0A7X9KCV5-F1
#
_cell.length_a   1.000
_cell.length_b   1.000
_cell.length_c   1.000
_cell.angle_alpha   90.00
_cell.angle_beta   90.00
_cell.angle_gamma   90.00
#
_symmetry.space_group_name_H-M   'P 1'
#
loop_
_entity.id
_entity.type
_entity.pdbx_description
1 polymer ?
#
loop_
_entity_poly.entity_id
_entity_poly.type
_entity_poly.pdbx_seq_one_letter_code
_entity_poly.pdbx_strand_id
1 'polypeptide(L)'
;MTSASSSASKQYTAKDIQILEGLEAVRRRPSMYIGDTGPRGLHHIVYEVVDNAIDEAMAGWCSTIVVVIHDDGHVSVEDNGRGIPTDPHPQTGRPAAEVVLTTLHAGGKFDKKSYQVSGGLHGVGVSVVNALSEWLNLTVWRDGKEWRQTYRKGKPVTDLCCGEPTDKNGTLIEFMPDPAIFEETEFTWETLAGRFREMAFLNPGLSIELRDEASGTEKVFHYEGGISSFVEYLNRGKNPLYAPPIVISGEREGVTVEIGIQYNDSYLERLFAFANLINTVEGGTHVSGFRTALTRAINESARRNKVIRDKDPNLTGDDLKEGLTAVISVKLPEPQFEGQTKTKLGNGEIKGIVDSLFYDGLMAEIDERPDILKPVVEKAVKARLAREAAKKARELVRRKTALAGLDLPGKLADCSSRNPEECEIFIVEGDSAGGSAKQGRDRNFQAILPLRGKILNVEKARIDKALDNQEIRTIIQALGAGVGDDFNVDAVRYNKVFVMSVDGEEPTLVKDPHGMIRQVRIGEFVDRVIDGSLSLDGYQVLCFDLTTQATRFRPLAKVIRHPVEEPLYEIRTAYGRTVKVTSSHSVFVCDGGEVALKRGCEVAPGDLLVAPRAIDLGEGAAPDLDLPGMAAPAPGDPAREDPPRRLQVSEDLMTVLGLFTAAGILDEEGVGFALGTGKGSLEGELRNRFRKAFGVDLQQRRTGELAVSEPLLPAVFRLLFDFDGEAPEGVPGIVFNAPADLKKAFLRGYFLVEGGVSGKGVDFRAPAKDLAAGILFLLSSMGIMASLHSRDRRVTLSAVEDLDLIEAVWRDHPLAGALLERVRGAAGNENKRRFTPLRGDLVGLKVTGVSEVEPSSRWVYDFSVEEDENFVCGMGGICCHNTDADVDGAHIRTLLLTLFYRFMPQLIERGHLFIAQPPLYRVQAGKEVHYCYSDKDLKALQDRLKGRKLAILRYKGLGEMNPEQLWETTMDPATRISKRVEVEDAVSAEEYFSILMGDKVEPRREFIEAHAKEVRNLDV
;
A
#
# COMPACT_ATOMS: atom_id res chain seq x y z
N MET A 1 58.30 28.58 23.36
CA MET A 1 58.93 27.75 22.31
C MET A 1 58.61 26.31 22.66
N THR A 2 57.82 25.62 21.82
CA THR A 2 57.30 24.28 22.16
C THR A 2 57.04 23.49 20.88
N SER A 3 57.75 22.38 20.76
CA SER A 3 57.59 21.26 19.80
C SER A 3 56.48 21.36 18.74
N ALA A 4 56.87 21.52 17.48
CA ALA A 4 56.09 21.00 16.35
C ALA A 4 56.28 19.47 16.28
N SER A 5 55.19 18.70 16.18
CA SER A 5 55.24 17.25 16.01
C SER A 5 55.38 16.88 14.54
N SER A 6 56.43 16.14 14.19
CA SER A 6 56.66 15.66 12.82
C SER A 6 55.70 14.51 12.47
N SER A 7 54.73 14.75 11.58
CA SER A 7 53.98 13.69 10.91
C SER A 7 54.89 12.98 9.90
N ALA A 8 55.36 11.77 10.25
CA ALA A 8 56.15 10.96 9.34
C ALA A 8 55.28 10.51 8.14
N SER A 9 55.64 10.93 6.93
CA SER A 9 54.99 10.46 5.70
C SER A 9 55.24 8.96 5.53
N LYS A 10 54.19 8.14 5.59
CA LYS A 10 54.27 6.73 5.17
C LYS A 10 54.60 6.69 3.68
N GLN A 11 55.81 6.25 3.33
CA GLN A 11 56.15 5.97 1.93
C GLN A 11 55.33 4.78 1.44
N TYR A 12 54.62 4.98 0.34
CA TYR A 12 54.00 3.89 -0.41
C TYR A 12 55.08 3.19 -1.23
N THR A 13 55.16 1.86 -1.13
CA THR A 13 56.23 1.04 -1.71
C THR A 13 55.66 -0.18 -2.44
N ALA A 14 56.50 -0.93 -3.15
CA ALA A 14 56.11 -2.19 -3.77
C ALA A 14 55.61 -3.25 -2.77
N LYS A 15 55.87 -3.10 -1.45
CA LYS A 15 55.34 -4.00 -0.40
C LYS A 15 53.89 -3.68 0.00
N ASP A 16 53.40 -2.51 -0.39
CA ASP A 16 52.03 -2.06 -0.13
C ASP A 16 51.08 -2.48 -1.28
N ILE A 17 51.62 -3.08 -2.35
CA ILE A 17 50.86 -3.71 -3.44
C ILE A 17 50.49 -5.14 -3.01
N GLN A 18 49.19 -5.39 -2.83
CA GLN A 18 48.68 -6.73 -2.56
C GLN A 18 48.23 -7.40 -3.86
N ILE A 19 48.74 -8.60 -4.12
CA ILE A 19 48.25 -9.50 -5.18
C ILE A 19 47.27 -10.47 -4.51
N LEU A 20 46.09 -10.64 -5.11
CA LEU A 20 45.07 -11.60 -4.66
C LEU A 20 45.09 -12.79 -5.62
N GLU A 21 45.43 -13.97 -5.12
CA GLU A 21 45.59 -15.17 -5.95
C GLU A 21 44.30 -16.00 -6.02
N GLY A 22 44.02 -16.56 -7.20
CA GLY A 22 42.82 -17.36 -7.47
C GLY A 22 41.52 -16.64 -7.11
N LEU A 23 40.63 -17.34 -6.41
CA LEU A 23 39.29 -16.85 -6.06
C LEU A 23 39.26 -15.85 -4.88
N GLU A 24 40.40 -15.51 -4.26
CA GLU A 24 40.42 -14.49 -3.19
C GLU A 24 40.05 -13.09 -3.73
N ALA A 25 40.36 -12.81 -5.00
CA ALA A 25 39.92 -11.58 -5.67
C ALA A 25 38.38 -11.44 -5.73
N VAL A 26 37.68 -12.55 -5.98
CA VAL A 26 36.22 -12.63 -6.02
C VAL A 26 35.65 -12.36 -4.64
N ARG A 27 36.10 -13.11 -3.63
CA ARG A 27 35.65 -12.96 -2.23
C ARG A 27 35.95 -11.58 -1.63
N ARG A 28 36.96 -10.87 -2.13
CA ARG A 28 37.29 -9.49 -1.71
C ARG A 28 36.43 -8.41 -2.36
N ARG A 29 35.78 -8.70 -3.49
CA ARG A 29 34.99 -7.75 -4.28
C ARG A 29 33.81 -8.44 -5.01
N PRO A 30 32.90 -9.12 -4.29
CA PRO A 30 31.83 -9.95 -4.87
C PRO A 30 30.99 -9.19 -5.89
N SER A 31 30.62 -7.95 -5.58
CA SER A 31 29.78 -7.06 -6.40
C SER A 31 30.33 -6.80 -7.82
N MET A 32 31.63 -6.97 -8.06
CA MET A 32 32.20 -6.85 -9.42
C MET A 32 31.87 -8.05 -10.32
N TYR A 33 31.46 -9.17 -9.72
CA TYR A 33 31.18 -10.44 -10.41
C TYR A 33 29.68 -10.76 -10.41
N ILE A 34 28.97 -10.44 -9.32
CA ILE A 34 27.53 -10.77 -9.12
C ILE A 34 26.64 -9.53 -8.91
N GLY A 35 27.14 -8.33 -9.24
CA GLY A 35 26.41 -7.05 -9.11
C GLY A 35 26.41 -6.45 -7.71
N ASP A 36 26.03 -7.23 -6.70
CA ASP A 36 25.91 -6.79 -5.29
C ASP A 36 26.04 -7.97 -4.29
N THR A 37 25.73 -7.72 -3.01
CA THR A 37 25.76 -8.69 -1.90
C THR A 37 24.40 -8.86 -1.23
N GLY A 38 23.35 -8.31 -1.83
CA GLY A 38 21.97 -8.43 -1.37
C GLY A 38 21.20 -9.54 -2.08
N PRO A 39 19.85 -9.47 -2.07
CA PRO A 39 19.00 -10.49 -2.68
C PRO A 39 19.32 -10.76 -4.15
N ARG A 40 19.60 -9.74 -4.97
CA ARG A 40 19.93 -9.97 -6.39
C ARG A 40 21.20 -10.79 -6.56
N GLY A 41 22.29 -10.39 -5.89
CA GLY A 41 23.55 -11.13 -5.91
C GLY A 41 23.39 -12.58 -5.42
N LEU A 42 22.53 -12.82 -4.44
CA LEU A 42 22.18 -14.15 -3.92
C LEU A 42 21.46 -15.00 -4.98
N HIS A 43 20.45 -14.47 -5.68
CA HIS A 43 19.77 -15.19 -6.77
C HIS A 43 20.69 -15.41 -7.98
N HIS A 44 21.59 -14.45 -8.26
CA HIS A 44 22.50 -14.52 -9.40
C HIS A 44 23.48 -15.70 -9.31
N ILE A 45 23.90 -16.12 -8.11
CA ILE A 45 24.73 -17.33 -7.96
C ILE A 45 23.95 -18.63 -8.24
N VAL A 46 22.61 -18.64 -8.15
CA VAL A 46 21.80 -19.78 -8.64
C VAL A 46 21.76 -19.76 -10.18
N TYR A 47 21.54 -18.59 -10.78
CA TYR A 47 21.48 -18.44 -12.23
C TYR A 47 22.80 -18.84 -12.92
N GLU A 48 23.95 -18.44 -12.39
CA GLU A 48 25.27 -18.84 -12.92
C GLU A 48 25.60 -20.34 -12.73
N VAL A 49 24.80 -21.12 -11.99
CA VAL A 49 24.82 -22.60 -12.04
C VAL A 49 23.87 -23.11 -13.13
N VAL A 50 22.59 -22.69 -13.08
CA VAL A 50 21.54 -23.12 -14.00
C VAL A 50 21.89 -22.81 -15.47
N ASP A 51 22.48 -21.65 -15.76
CA ASP A 51 22.93 -21.26 -17.10
C ASP A 51 23.94 -22.28 -17.72
N ASN A 52 24.66 -23.08 -16.92
CA ASN A 52 25.50 -24.15 -17.45
C ASN A 52 24.69 -25.37 -17.89
N ALA A 53 23.67 -25.75 -17.12
CA ALA A 53 22.74 -26.82 -17.47
C ALA A 53 21.87 -26.43 -18.68
N ILE A 54 21.51 -25.15 -18.78
CA ILE A 54 20.87 -24.55 -19.95
C ILE A 54 21.78 -24.58 -21.17
N ASP A 55 23.08 -24.28 -21.05
CA ASP A 55 24.04 -24.41 -22.16
C ASP A 55 24.20 -25.89 -22.61
N GLU A 56 24.06 -26.88 -21.72
CA GLU A 56 23.97 -28.31 -22.10
C GLU A 56 22.64 -28.64 -22.82
N ALA A 57 21.53 -28.01 -22.44
CA ALA A 57 20.23 -28.18 -23.08
C ALA A 57 20.21 -27.55 -24.49
N MET A 58 20.75 -26.33 -24.64
CA MET A 58 20.97 -25.68 -25.93
C MET A 58 21.90 -26.47 -26.85
N ALA A 59 22.84 -27.23 -26.29
CA ALA A 59 23.70 -28.16 -27.04
C ALA A 59 23.02 -29.51 -27.36
N GLY A 60 21.78 -29.73 -26.93
CA GLY A 60 20.98 -30.92 -27.22
C GLY A 60 21.25 -32.13 -26.33
N TRP A 61 21.85 -31.95 -25.14
CA TRP A 61 22.23 -33.06 -24.24
C TRP A 61 21.43 -33.12 -22.94
N CYS A 62 20.97 -31.98 -22.42
CA CYS A 62 20.13 -31.91 -21.23
C CYS A 62 18.65 -31.71 -21.62
N SER A 63 17.75 -32.45 -20.96
CA SER A 63 16.29 -32.32 -21.10
C SER A 63 15.59 -31.94 -19.80
N THR A 64 16.27 -32.10 -18.66
CA THR A 64 15.69 -31.94 -17.33
C THR A 64 16.71 -31.30 -16.39
N ILE A 65 16.30 -30.19 -15.76
CA ILE A 65 17.05 -29.50 -14.72
C ILE A 65 16.19 -29.50 -13.46
N VAL A 66 16.76 -29.87 -12.31
CA VAL A 66 16.08 -29.85 -11.01
C VAL A 66 16.81 -28.91 -10.08
N VAL A 67 16.09 -27.94 -9.51
CA VAL A 67 16.60 -26.96 -8.54
C VAL A 67 15.84 -27.14 -7.23
N VAL A 68 16.55 -27.28 -6.11
CA VAL A 68 15.95 -27.43 -4.78
C VAL A 68 16.52 -26.39 -3.83
N ILE A 69 15.64 -25.66 -3.15
CA ILE A 69 15.95 -24.88 -1.94
C ILE A 69 15.70 -25.79 -0.75
N HIS A 70 16.70 -25.99 0.10
CA HIS A 70 16.65 -26.91 1.23
C HIS A 70 16.35 -26.19 2.56
N ASP A 71 15.80 -26.93 3.53
CA ASP A 71 15.40 -26.45 4.87
C ASP A 71 16.50 -25.68 5.64
N ASP A 72 17.78 -25.96 5.37
CA ASP A 72 18.93 -25.33 6.03
C ASP A 72 19.48 -24.10 5.29
N GLY A 73 18.92 -23.75 4.12
CA GLY A 73 19.28 -22.59 3.31
C GLY A 73 20.31 -22.85 2.20
N HIS A 74 20.71 -24.10 1.95
CA HIS A 74 21.53 -24.43 0.77
C HIS A 74 20.66 -24.67 -0.47
N VAL A 75 21.27 -24.55 -1.65
CA VAL A 75 20.62 -24.85 -2.94
C VAL A 75 21.34 -25.97 -3.66
N SER A 76 20.59 -26.89 -4.25
CA SER A 76 21.09 -27.89 -5.17
C SER A 76 20.57 -27.67 -6.59
N VAL A 77 21.40 -27.98 -7.59
CA VAL A 77 21.04 -27.96 -9.03
C VAL A 77 21.54 -29.26 -9.67
N GLU A 78 20.63 -30.10 -10.14
CA GLU A 78 20.92 -31.32 -10.92
C GLU A 78 20.57 -31.10 -12.41
N ASP A 79 21.48 -31.47 -13.31
CA ASP A 79 21.28 -31.56 -14.76
C ASP A 79 21.43 -33.01 -15.25
N ASN A 80 20.78 -33.37 -16.35
CA ASN A 80 20.92 -34.69 -17.00
C ASN A 80 21.73 -34.66 -18.32
N GLY A 81 22.64 -33.69 -18.46
CA GLY A 81 23.50 -33.48 -19.63
C GLY A 81 24.74 -34.36 -19.67
N ARG A 82 25.84 -33.86 -20.25
CA ARG A 82 27.07 -34.65 -20.47
C ARG A 82 27.94 -34.84 -19.22
N GLY A 83 27.66 -34.09 -18.15
CA GLY A 83 28.51 -33.99 -16.96
C GLY A 83 29.84 -33.26 -17.23
N ILE A 84 30.28 -32.42 -16.27
CA ILE A 84 31.54 -31.67 -16.36
C ILE A 84 32.74 -32.64 -16.57
N PRO A 85 33.68 -32.37 -17.51
CA PRO A 85 34.83 -33.24 -17.74
C PRO A 85 35.68 -33.47 -16.47
N THR A 86 36.02 -34.72 -16.18
CA THR A 86 36.76 -35.14 -14.98
C THR A 86 38.22 -35.52 -15.26
N ASP A 87 38.62 -35.55 -16.52
CA ASP A 87 39.98 -35.87 -16.96
C ASP A 87 41.01 -34.74 -16.61
N PRO A 88 42.31 -35.06 -16.48
CA PRO A 88 43.33 -34.07 -16.16
C PRO A 88 43.51 -33.02 -17.27
N HIS A 89 43.24 -31.75 -16.96
CA HIS A 89 43.31 -30.66 -17.92
C HIS A 89 44.76 -30.45 -18.44
N PRO A 90 45.01 -30.42 -19.78
CA PRO A 90 46.36 -30.54 -20.35
C PRO A 90 47.39 -29.50 -19.92
N GLN A 91 46.98 -28.30 -19.51
CA GLN A 91 47.90 -27.23 -19.10
C GLN A 91 48.22 -27.23 -17.59
N THR A 92 47.36 -27.83 -16.77
CA THR A 92 47.42 -27.72 -15.30
C THR A 92 47.65 -29.05 -14.60
N GLY A 93 47.39 -30.19 -15.25
CA GLY A 93 47.50 -31.53 -14.66
C GLY A 93 46.45 -31.87 -13.58
N ARG A 94 45.68 -30.88 -13.12
CA ARG A 94 44.53 -31.02 -12.21
C ARG A 94 43.27 -31.47 -12.98
N PRO A 95 42.31 -32.18 -12.36
CA PRO A 95 41.05 -32.56 -13.00
C PRO A 95 40.31 -31.35 -13.57
N ALA A 96 39.75 -31.45 -14.77
CA ALA A 96 39.12 -30.32 -15.45
C ALA A 96 37.94 -29.73 -14.63
N ALA A 97 37.16 -30.58 -13.96
CA ALA A 97 36.14 -30.17 -13.00
C ALA A 97 36.67 -29.25 -11.88
N GLU A 98 37.83 -29.58 -11.29
CA GLU A 98 38.49 -28.73 -10.29
C GLU A 98 39.00 -27.43 -10.91
N VAL A 99 39.56 -27.48 -12.11
CA VAL A 99 40.04 -26.29 -12.82
C VAL A 99 38.90 -25.30 -13.06
N VAL A 100 37.76 -25.77 -13.56
CA VAL A 100 36.54 -24.97 -13.80
C VAL A 100 35.96 -24.38 -12.50
N LEU A 101 36.03 -25.11 -11.38
CA LEU A 101 35.54 -24.62 -10.08
C LEU A 101 36.52 -23.71 -9.32
N THR A 102 37.82 -23.70 -9.66
CA THR A 102 38.86 -22.98 -8.90
C THR A 102 39.57 -21.86 -9.67
N THR A 103 39.33 -21.73 -10.98
CA THR A 103 40.10 -20.86 -11.87
C THR A 103 39.16 -19.94 -12.65
N LEU A 104 39.32 -18.62 -12.50
CA LEU A 104 38.60 -17.65 -13.31
C LEU A 104 38.98 -17.79 -14.79
N HIS A 105 38.00 -17.63 -15.68
CA HIS A 105 38.14 -17.77 -17.13
C HIS A 105 38.57 -19.17 -17.59
N ALA A 106 38.10 -20.22 -16.91
CA ALA A 106 38.30 -21.62 -17.29
C ALA A 106 36.98 -22.29 -17.67
N GLY A 107 36.87 -22.80 -18.89
CA GLY A 107 35.70 -23.54 -19.35
C GLY A 107 35.72 -23.82 -20.86
N GLY A 108 34.88 -24.76 -21.31
CA GLY A 108 34.78 -25.14 -22.73
C GLY A 108 34.10 -24.11 -23.64
N LYS A 109 33.58 -23.01 -23.08
CA LYS A 109 32.76 -22.01 -23.78
C LYS A 109 33.56 -21.03 -24.67
N PHE A 110 34.89 -21.12 -24.67
CA PHE A 110 35.78 -20.26 -25.46
C PHE A 110 36.19 -20.82 -26.85
N ASP A 111 35.82 -22.06 -27.17
CA ASP A 111 36.12 -22.71 -28.46
C ASP A 111 34.83 -23.27 -29.07
N LYS A 112 34.54 -22.92 -30.32
CA LYS A 112 33.26 -23.18 -31.02
C LYS A 112 32.97 -24.66 -31.33
N LYS A 113 33.74 -25.57 -30.72
CA LYS A 113 33.62 -27.03 -30.86
C LYS A 113 32.72 -27.67 -29.80
N SER A 114 32.65 -27.09 -28.59
CA SER A 114 31.94 -27.69 -27.45
C SER A 114 30.51 -27.13 -27.27
N TYR A 115 30.34 -25.85 -27.62
CA TYR A 115 29.08 -25.11 -27.67
C TYR A 115 29.13 -24.21 -28.91
N GLN A 116 28.05 -24.15 -29.70
CA GLN A 116 27.95 -23.24 -30.86
C GLN A 116 27.34 -21.88 -30.50
N VAL A 117 26.48 -21.87 -29.48
CA VAL A 117 25.85 -20.71 -28.86
C VAL A 117 25.82 -20.97 -27.35
N SER A 118 26.05 -19.96 -26.52
CA SER A 118 25.96 -20.08 -25.05
C SER A 118 25.63 -18.74 -24.38
N GLY A 119 25.00 -18.78 -23.20
CA GLY A 119 24.78 -17.60 -22.35
C GLY A 119 25.98 -17.27 -21.45
N GLY A 120 26.75 -18.29 -21.04
CA GLY A 120 27.87 -18.20 -20.10
C GLY A 120 29.19 -17.71 -20.69
N LEU A 121 29.23 -16.50 -21.24
CA LEU A 121 30.30 -15.98 -22.11
C LEU A 121 31.70 -15.80 -21.49
N HIS A 122 31.83 -15.78 -20.16
CA HIS A 122 33.06 -15.31 -19.49
C HIS A 122 33.86 -16.41 -18.78
N GLY A 123 33.35 -17.64 -18.69
CA GLY A 123 34.03 -18.76 -18.01
C GLY A 123 34.37 -18.51 -16.54
N VAL A 124 33.55 -17.73 -15.82
CA VAL A 124 33.74 -17.42 -14.39
C VAL A 124 32.62 -17.91 -13.48
N GLY A 125 31.38 -18.04 -13.98
CA GLY A 125 30.15 -18.33 -13.23
C GLY A 125 30.31 -19.28 -12.05
N VAL A 126 30.37 -20.58 -12.31
CA VAL A 126 30.45 -21.61 -11.26
C VAL A 126 31.68 -21.47 -10.34
N SER A 127 32.80 -20.89 -10.82
CA SER A 127 33.97 -20.58 -9.99
C SER A 127 33.69 -19.41 -9.01
N VAL A 128 32.86 -18.45 -9.41
CA VAL A 128 32.37 -17.37 -8.55
C VAL A 128 31.37 -17.92 -7.54
N VAL A 129 30.48 -18.83 -7.91
CA VAL A 129 29.58 -19.53 -6.97
C VAL A 129 30.41 -20.25 -5.89
N ASN A 130 31.39 -21.05 -6.29
CA ASN A 130 32.31 -21.73 -5.36
C ASN A 130 33.08 -20.74 -4.47
N ALA A 131 33.53 -19.60 -5.02
CA ALA A 131 34.19 -18.55 -4.26
C ALA A 131 33.29 -17.96 -3.17
N LEU A 132 32.02 -17.67 -3.51
CA LEU A 132 31.08 -16.95 -2.65
C LEU A 132 30.26 -17.87 -1.72
N SER A 133 30.42 -19.19 -1.83
CA SER A 133 29.83 -20.17 -0.93
C SER A 133 30.69 -20.44 0.31
N GLU A 134 30.09 -20.81 1.44
CA GLU A 134 30.84 -21.38 2.56
C GLU A 134 31.37 -22.76 2.20
N TRP A 135 30.51 -23.61 1.65
CA TRP A 135 30.84 -24.92 1.11
C TRP A 135 30.09 -25.15 -0.21
N LEU A 136 30.70 -25.95 -1.08
CA LEU A 136 30.11 -26.43 -2.33
C LEU A 136 30.51 -27.90 -2.52
N ASN A 137 29.55 -28.75 -2.84
CA ASN A 137 29.80 -30.11 -3.30
C ASN A 137 29.56 -30.19 -4.81
N LEU A 138 30.47 -30.85 -5.50
CA LEU A 138 30.27 -31.30 -6.88
C LEU A 138 30.06 -32.82 -6.87
N THR A 139 29.01 -33.27 -7.55
CA THR A 139 28.87 -34.64 -8.06
C THR A 139 28.77 -34.60 -9.59
N VAL A 140 29.49 -35.49 -10.28
CA VAL A 140 29.40 -35.67 -11.74
C VAL A 140 29.10 -37.13 -12.03
N TRP A 141 28.11 -37.40 -12.87
CA TRP A 141 27.89 -38.73 -13.43
C TRP A 141 28.34 -38.71 -14.89
N ARG A 142 29.39 -39.47 -15.20
CA ARG A 142 30.02 -39.46 -16.53
C ARG A 142 30.84 -40.72 -16.77
N ASP A 143 30.85 -41.21 -18.01
CA ASP A 143 31.62 -42.38 -18.45
C ASP A 143 31.34 -43.65 -17.60
N GLY A 144 30.07 -43.82 -17.21
CA GLY A 144 29.57 -44.95 -16.40
C GLY A 144 29.92 -44.88 -14.92
N LYS A 145 30.38 -43.72 -14.42
CA LYS A 145 30.91 -43.53 -13.07
C LYS A 145 30.39 -42.27 -12.41
N GLU A 146 30.24 -42.33 -11.10
CA GLU A 146 30.11 -41.15 -10.27
C GLU A 146 31.48 -40.59 -9.87
N TRP A 147 31.60 -39.27 -9.78
CA TRP A 147 32.77 -38.56 -9.27
C TRP A 147 32.32 -37.47 -8.30
N ARG A 148 32.99 -37.33 -7.15
CA ARG A 148 32.63 -36.34 -6.11
C ARG A 148 33.83 -35.50 -5.66
N GLN A 149 33.62 -34.22 -5.39
CA GLN A 149 34.62 -33.33 -4.78
C GLN A 149 33.96 -32.24 -3.93
N THR A 150 34.44 -32.02 -2.70
CA THR A 150 33.94 -30.98 -1.79
C THR A 150 34.91 -29.80 -1.70
N TYR A 151 34.35 -28.60 -1.67
CA TYR A 151 35.03 -27.32 -1.59
C TYR A 151 34.56 -26.52 -0.37
N ARG A 152 35.42 -25.62 0.12
CA ARG A 152 35.06 -24.59 1.09
C ARG A 152 35.66 -23.25 0.70
N LYS A 153 34.83 -22.21 0.64
CA LYS A 153 35.22 -20.81 0.37
C LYS A 153 36.19 -20.69 -0.84
N GLY A 154 35.84 -21.37 -1.94
CA GLY A 154 36.58 -21.42 -3.20
C GLY A 154 37.77 -22.38 -3.27
N LYS A 155 38.02 -23.23 -2.25
CA LYS A 155 39.20 -24.12 -2.18
C LYS A 155 38.77 -25.59 -2.07
N PRO A 156 39.38 -26.52 -2.84
CA PRO A 156 39.09 -27.94 -2.70
C PRO A 156 39.54 -28.44 -1.32
N VAL A 157 38.70 -29.28 -0.71
CA VAL A 157 38.93 -29.92 0.60
C VAL A 157 39.25 -31.41 0.42
N THR A 158 38.77 -31.99 -0.68
CA THR A 158 39.11 -33.36 -1.13
C THR A 158 39.73 -33.32 -2.51
N ASP A 159 40.48 -34.37 -2.86
CA ASP A 159 40.73 -34.72 -4.25
C ASP A 159 39.39 -35.10 -4.95
N LEU A 160 39.38 -35.15 -6.29
CA LEU A 160 38.24 -35.66 -7.05
C LEU A 160 38.17 -37.20 -6.92
N CYS A 161 37.23 -37.70 -6.13
CA CYS A 161 37.10 -39.12 -5.83
C CYS A 161 36.13 -39.81 -6.81
N CYS A 162 36.55 -40.95 -7.39
CA CYS A 162 35.64 -41.85 -8.11
C CYS A 162 34.76 -42.60 -7.10
N GLY A 163 33.44 -42.52 -7.27
CA GLY A 163 32.44 -43.28 -6.54
C GLY A 163 32.06 -44.58 -7.25
N GLU A 164 30.82 -45.01 -7.03
CA GLU A 164 30.26 -46.25 -7.59
C GLU A 164 29.98 -46.15 -9.11
N PRO A 165 29.84 -47.29 -9.81
CA PRO A 165 29.30 -47.34 -11.16
C PRO A 165 27.86 -46.81 -11.21
N THR A 166 27.49 -46.15 -12.32
CA THR A 166 26.18 -45.51 -12.46
C THR A 166 25.72 -45.48 -13.93
N ASP A 167 24.41 -45.57 -14.13
CA ASP A 167 23.76 -45.37 -15.43
C ASP A 167 23.30 -43.91 -15.63
N LYS A 168 23.40 -43.04 -14.59
CA LYS A 168 23.19 -41.58 -14.74
C LYS A 168 24.26 -40.95 -15.63
N ASN A 169 23.90 -39.85 -16.30
CA ASN A 169 24.83 -38.86 -16.82
C ASN A 169 24.35 -37.47 -16.38
N GLY A 170 25.29 -36.53 -16.19
CA GLY A 170 24.98 -35.14 -15.83
C GLY A 170 25.82 -34.60 -14.67
N THR A 171 25.37 -33.50 -14.09
CA THR A 171 26.05 -32.82 -12.96
C THR A 171 25.05 -32.56 -11.83
N LEU A 172 25.52 -32.62 -10.58
CA LEU A 172 24.84 -32.07 -9.42
C LEU A 172 25.80 -31.13 -8.69
N ILE A 173 25.37 -29.89 -8.45
CA ILE A 173 26.10 -28.89 -7.67
C ILE A 173 25.21 -28.48 -6.48
N GLU A 174 25.71 -28.72 -5.28
CA GLU A 174 25.07 -28.32 -4.00
C GLU A 174 25.92 -27.22 -3.37
N PHE A 175 25.33 -26.10 -2.95
CA PHE A 175 26.10 -25.00 -2.35
C PHE A 175 25.35 -24.21 -1.28
N MET A 176 26.08 -23.82 -0.24
CA MET A 176 25.61 -22.93 0.83
C MET A 176 26.24 -21.54 0.66
N PRO A 177 25.46 -20.47 0.42
CA PRO A 177 25.96 -19.09 0.37
C PRO A 177 26.76 -18.72 1.63
N ASP A 178 27.83 -17.93 1.51
CA ASP A 178 28.64 -17.55 2.67
C ASP A 178 28.01 -16.37 3.44
N PRO A 179 27.54 -16.55 4.69
CA PRO A 179 26.92 -15.48 5.49
C PRO A 179 27.94 -14.44 5.99
N ALA A 180 29.23 -14.58 5.68
CA ALA A 180 30.23 -13.53 5.83
C ALA A 180 30.44 -12.69 4.55
N ILE A 181 29.64 -12.93 3.49
CA ILE A 181 29.66 -12.21 2.21
C ILE A 181 28.28 -11.61 1.91
N PHE A 182 27.22 -12.42 2.01
CA PHE A 182 25.86 -11.98 1.72
C PHE A 182 25.19 -11.34 2.94
N GLU A 183 24.39 -10.31 2.71
CA GLU A 183 23.64 -9.58 3.75
C GLU A 183 22.39 -10.36 4.22
N GLU A 184 21.81 -11.13 3.29
CA GLU A 184 20.67 -12.03 3.48
C GLU A 184 20.97 -13.35 2.73
N THR A 185 20.50 -14.48 3.26
CA THR A 185 20.70 -15.83 2.67
C THR A 185 19.38 -16.60 2.49
N GLU A 186 18.23 -15.93 2.65
CA GLU A 186 16.90 -16.47 2.34
C GLU A 186 16.66 -16.29 0.82
N PHE A 187 16.52 -17.41 0.08
CA PHE A 187 16.14 -17.37 -1.34
C PHE A 187 14.65 -17.04 -1.49
N THR A 188 14.30 -16.27 -2.51
CA THR A 188 12.93 -15.86 -2.85
C THR A 188 12.40 -16.75 -3.97
N TRP A 189 11.38 -17.55 -3.67
CA TRP A 189 10.79 -18.51 -4.60
C TRP A 189 10.35 -17.86 -5.91
N GLU A 190 9.70 -16.70 -5.82
CA GLU A 190 9.08 -16.01 -6.96
C GLU A 190 10.13 -15.58 -7.98
N THR A 191 11.27 -15.08 -7.50
CA THR A 191 12.37 -14.56 -8.32
C THR A 191 13.01 -15.68 -9.14
N LEU A 192 13.21 -16.86 -8.54
CA LEU A 192 13.64 -18.06 -9.27
C LEU A 192 12.55 -18.60 -10.20
N ALA A 193 11.31 -18.70 -9.72
CA ALA A 193 10.16 -19.22 -10.45
C ALA A 193 9.77 -18.37 -11.67
N GLY A 194 10.08 -17.07 -11.68
CA GLY A 194 9.98 -16.18 -12.83
C GLY A 194 11.06 -16.50 -13.87
N ARG A 195 12.33 -16.44 -13.46
CA ARG A 195 13.48 -16.64 -14.36
C ARG A 195 13.51 -18.03 -15.00
N PHE A 196 13.18 -19.09 -14.28
CA PHE A 196 13.11 -20.45 -14.83
C PHE A 196 11.94 -20.65 -15.80
N ARG A 197 10.85 -19.89 -15.64
CA ARG A 197 9.73 -19.87 -16.59
C ARG A 197 10.13 -19.23 -17.92
N GLU A 198 10.88 -18.12 -17.90
CA GLU A 198 11.49 -17.55 -19.13
C GLU A 198 12.38 -18.59 -19.82
N MET A 199 13.28 -19.23 -19.07
CA MET A 199 14.23 -20.21 -19.61
C MET A 199 13.55 -21.42 -20.26
N ALA A 200 12.46 -21.92 -19.66
CA ALA A 200 11.65 -23.00 -20.23
C ALA A 200 10.86 -22.57 -21.48
N PHE A 201 10.39 -21.32 -21.57
CA PHE A 201 9.76 -20.80 -22.80
C PHE A 201 10.74 -20.62 -23.97
N LEU A 202 11.99 -20.25 -23.69
CA LEU A 202 13.01 -19.98 -24.71
C LEU A 202 13.79 -21.24 -25.18
N ASN A 203 13.52 -22.39 -24.55
CA ASN A 203 14.09 -23.70 -24.87
C ASN A 203 12.97 -24.76 -24.91
N PRO A 204 12.22 -24.87 -26.02
CA PRO A 204 11.09 -25.80 -26.13
C PRO A 204 11.50 -27.24 -25.83
N GLY A 205 10.62 -27.98 -25.16
CA GLY A 205 10.85 -29.37 -24.73
C GLY A 205 11.71 -29.54 -23.47
N LEU A 206 12.43 -28.51 -23.02
CA LEU A 206 13.12 -28.52 -21.73
C LEU A 206 12.11 -28.62 -20.58
N SER A 207 12.49 -29.33 -19.51
CA SER A 207 11.81 -29.30 -18.22
C SER A 207 12.72 -28.69 -17.16
N ILE A 208 12.26 -27.66 -16.46
CA ILE A 208 12.93 -27.09 -15.28
C ILE A 208 12.00 -27.28 -14.09
N GLU A 209 12.46 -28.02 -13.08
CA GLU A 209 11.75 -28.31 -11.85
C GLU A 209 12.34 -27.46 -10.71
N LEU A 210 11.51 -26.75 -9.97
CA LEU A 210 11.87 -25.98 -8.78
C LEU A 210 11.13 -26.54 -7.56
N ARG A 211 11.86 -26.79 -6.48
CA ARG A 211 11.36 -27.25 -5.19
C ARG A 211 11.84 -26.33 -4.07
N ASP A 212 11.00 -26.13 -3.07
CA ASP A 212 11.32 -25.52 -1.79
C ASP A 212 10.82 -26.43 -0.67
N GLU A 213 11.76 -27.03 0.07
CA GLU A 213 11.45 -27.96 1.16
C GLU A 213 10.74 -27.26 2.33
N ALA A 214 11.08 -25.99 2.60
CA ALA A 214 10.63 -25.27 3.78
C ALA A 214 9.15 -24.85 3.70
N SER A 215 8.65 -24.54 2.50
CA SER A 215 7.21 -24.36 2.24
C SER A 215 6.51 -25.64 1.76
N GLY A 216 7.27 -26.63 1.30
CA GLY A 216 6.75 -27.82 0.62
C GLY A 216 6.21 -27.54 -0.79
N THR A 217 6.70 -26.47 -1.44
CA THR A 217 6.21 -26.03 -2.76
C THR A 217 7.04 -26.64 -3.89
N GLU A 218 6.36 -27.12 -4.94
CA GLU A 218 6.98 -27.76 -6.11
C GLU A 218 6.36 -27.21 -7.40
N LYS A 219 7.19 -26.96 -8.42
CA LYS A 219 6.75 -26.47 -9.72
C LYS A 219 7.62 -26.97 -10.87
N VAL A 220 6.99 -27.53 -11.89
CA VAL A 220 7.62 -27.88 -13.16
C VAL A 220 7.26 -26.84 -14.23
N PHE A 221 8.27 -26.28 -14.88
CA PHE A 221 8.18 -25.39 -16.03
C PHE A 221 8.60 -26.16 -17.29
N HIS A 222 7.66 -26.39 -18.21
CA HIS A 222 7.89 -27.14 -19.44
C HIS A 222 6.90 -26.68 -20.51
N TYR A 223 7.40 -26.27 -21.68
CA TYR A 223 6.61 -25.59 -22.70
C TYR A 223 7.00 -26.00 -24.13
N GLU A 224 6.31 -26.98 -24.70
CA GLU A 224 6.47 -27.41 -26.11
C GLU A 224 6.18 -26.28 -27.12
N GLY A 225 5.24 -25.38 -26.80
CA GLY A 225 4.86 -24.26 -27.69
C GLY A 225 5.82 -23.07 -27.70
N GLY A 226 6.93 -23.13 -26.95
CA GLY A 226 8.03 -22.16 -27.00
C GLY A 226 7.61 -20.69 -26.91
N ILE A 227 8.13 -19.88 -27.83
CA ILE A 227 7.82 -18.45 -27.93
C ILE A 227 6.33 -18.18 -28.21
N SER A 228 5.60 -19.09 -28.86
CA SER A 228 4.15 -18.94 -29.04
C SER A 228 3.44 -18.95 -27.69
N SER A 229 3.72 -19.97 -26.87
CA SER A 229 3.17 -20.06 -25.51
C SER A 229 3.65 -18.94 -24.59
N PHE A 230 4.84 -18.37 -24.83
CA PHE A 230 5.32 -17.18 -24.10
C PHE A 230 4.49 -15.94 -24.46
N VAL A 231 4.18 -15.70 -25.74
CA VAL A 231 3.32 -14.58 -26.16
C VAL A 231 1.89 -14.75 -25.67
N GLU A 232 1.36 -15.98 -25.64
CA GLU A 232 0.07 -16.28 -25.01
C GLU A 232 0.10 -16.03 -23.50
N TYR A 233 1.19 -16.41 -22.82
CA TYR A 233 1.40 -16.14 -21.40
C TYR A 233 1.38 -14.64 -21.09
N LEU A 234 2.12 -13.83 -21.85
CA LEU A 234 2.22 -12.37 -21.70
C LEU A 234 0.92 -11.62 -22.06
N ASN A 235 0.01 -12.27 -22.79
CA ASN A 235 -1.35 -11.80 -23.09
C ASN A 235 -2.44 -12.38 -22.16
N ARG A 236 -2.07 -13.20 -21.16
CA ARG A 236 -3.00 -13.54 -20.06
C ARG A 236 -3.55 -12.27 -19.44
N GLY A 237 -4.84 -12.29 -19.10
CA GLY A 237 -5.53 -11.10 -18.59
C GLY A 237 -5.90 -10.04 -19.65
N LYS A 238 -5.53 -10.19 -20.93
CA LYS A 238 -5.92 -9.26 -22.01
C LYS A 238 -6.95 -9.88 -22.97
N ASN A 239 -7.36 -9.15 -24.01
CA ASN A 239 -8.12 -9.70 -25.14
C ASN A 239 -7.29 -9.55 -26.43
N PRO A 240 -6.76 -10.64 -27.03
CA PRO A 240 -5.98 -10.56 -28.26
C PRO A 240 -6.86 -10.18 -29.47
N LEU A 241 -6.29 -9.46 -30.44
CA LEU A 241 -7.00 -9.06 -31.67
C LEU A 241 -7.14 -10.21 -32.68
N TYR A 242 -6.26 -11.21 -32.57
CA TYR A 242 -6.21 -12.41 -33.41
C TYR A 242 -5.56 -13.56 -32.64
N ALA A 243 -5.85 -14.80 -33.03
CA ALA A 243 -5.23 -16.01 -32.48
C ALA A 243 -5.07 -17.06 -33.60
N PRO A 244 -4.09 -17.98 -33.52
CA PRO A 244 -2.94 -17.98 -32.59
C PRO A 244 -2.03 -16.76 -32.80
N PRO A 245 -1.02 -16.54 -31.93
CA PRO A 245 0.08 -15.61 -32.21
C PRO A 245 0.74 -15.87 -33.58
N ILE A 246 1.48 -14.88 -34.06
CA ILE A 246 2.42 -15.06 -35.17
C ILE A 246 3.75 -15.46 -34.55
N VAL A 247 4.39 -16.53 -35.03
CA VAL A 247 5.78 -16.86 -34.69
C VAL A 247 6.58 -17.06 -35.97
N ILE A 248 7.64 -16.26 -36.12
CA ILE A 248 8.54 -16.28 -37.27
C ILE A 248 9.92 -16.74 -36.79
N SER A 249 10.40 -17.85 -37.34
CA SER A 249 11.71 -18.41 -37.06
C SER A 249 12.56 -18.52 -38.32
N GLY A 250 13.88 -18.45 -38.16
CA GLY A 250 14.82 -18.63 -39.27
C GLY A 250 16.27 -18.53 -38.84
N GLU A 251 17.18 -18.98 -39.70
CA GLU A 251 18.62 -18.86 -39.49
C GLU A 251 19.26 -18.13 -40.68
N ARG A 252 20.22 -17.25 -40.42
CA ARG A 252 21.03 -16.57 -41.44
C ARG A 252 22.40 -16.27 -40.86
N GLU A 253 23.47 -16.58 -41.61
CA GLU A 253 24.86 -16.29 -41.24
C GLU A 253 25.30 -16.89 -39.88
N GLY A 254 24.71 -18.02 -39.47
CA GLY A 254 24.97 -18.68 -38.19
C GLY A 254 24.29 -18.03 -36.99
N VAL A 255 23.31 -17.15 -37.24
CA VAL A 255 22.44 -16.53 -36.22
C VAL A 255 21.03 -17.08 -36.40
N THR A 256 20.49 -17.71 -35.36
CA THR A 256 19.08 -18.09 -35.29
C THR A 256 18.27 -16.92 -34.73
N VAL A 257 17.14 -16.61 -35.37
CA VAL A 257 16.18 -15.59 -34.95
C VAL A 257 14.82 -16.26 -34.79
N GLU A 258 14.17 -16.03 -33.65
CA GLU A 258 12.83 -16.52 -33.35
C GLU A 258 12.03 -15.39 -32.71
N ILE A 259 10.93 -14.96 -33.36
CA ILE A 259 10.15 -13.79 -32.95
C ILE A 259 8.67 -14.13 -32.93
N GLY A 260 8.05 -14.01 -31.75
CA GLY A 260 6.61 -14.09 -31.57
C GLY A 260 5.99 -12.71 -31.44
N ILE A 261 4.85 -12.46 -32.11
CA ILE A 261 4.01 -11.29 -31.88
C ILE A 261 2.52 -11.62 -31.78
N GLN A 262 1.81 -10.86 -30.95
CA GLN A 262 0.36 -10.82 -30.91
C GLN A 262 -0.09 -9.44 -30.42
N TYR A 263 -1.04 -8.81 -31.14
CA TYR A 263 -1.66 -7.57 -30.67
C TYR A 263 -2.86 -7.87 -29.78
N ASN A 264 -3.13 -6.97 -28.84
CA ASN A 264 -4.25 -7.01 -27.90
C ASN A 264 -5.02 -5.68 -27.86
N ASP A 265 -6.07 -5.63 -27.05
CA ASP A 265 -6.93 -4.46 -26.83
C ASP A 265 -6.30 -3.36 -25.95
N SER A 266 -5.36 -3.71 -25.06
CA SER A 266 -4.66 -2.78 -24.15
C SER A 266 -3.81 -1.70 -24.87
N TYR A 267 -3.37 -0.68 -24.15
CA TYR A 267 -2.70 0.50 -24.74
C TYR A 267 -1.17 0.49 -24.63
N LEU A 268 -0.60 -0.51 -23.98
CA LEU A 268 0.84 -0.60 -23.69
C LEU A 268 1.54 -1.56 -24.67
N GLU A 269 2.76 -1.21 -25.07
CA GLU A 269 3.68 -2.14 -25.72
C GLU A 269 4.28 -3.08 -24.66
N ARG A 270 4.43 -4.35 -24.99
CA ARG A 270 5.26 -5.32 -24.27
C ARG A 270 6.26 -5.88 -25.26
N LEU A 271 7.55 -5.66 -25.02
CA LEU A 271 8.61 -6.14 -25.90
C LEU A 271 9.72 -6.71 -25.04
N PHE A 272 9.87 -8.03 -25.09
CA PHE A 272 10.98 -8.74 -24.45
C PHE A 272 11.97 -9.17 -25.52
N ALA A 273 13.25 -8.96 -25.24
CA ALA A 273 14.32 -9.21 -26.18
C ALA A 273 15.42 -9.99 -25.49
N PHE A 274 15.86 -11.08 -26.10
CA PHE A 274 16.84 -12.00 -25.54
C PHE A 274 17.96 -12.23 -26.54
N ALA A 275 19.21 -12.19 -26.05
CA ALA A 275 20.39 -12.56 -26.81
C ALA A 275 21.12 -13.68 -26.05
N ASN A 276 21.12 -14.90 -26.59
CA ASN A 276 21.58 -16.10 -25.90
C ASN A 276 20.96 -16.24 -24.49
N LEU A 277 19.63 -16.10 -24.39
CA LEU A 277 18.83 -16.20 -23.15
C LEU A 277 19.07 -15.10 -22.09
N ILE A 278 20.02 -14.20 -22.33
CA ILE A 278 20.21 -12.97 -21.55
C ILE A 278 19.14 -11.96 -21.97
N ASN A 279 18.34 -11.46 -21.02
CA ASN A 279 17.31 -10.45 -21.28
C ASN A 279 17.96 -9.08 -21.53
N THR A 280 17.90 -8.60 -22.76
CA THR A 280 18.40 -7.29 -23.18
C THR A 280 17.33 -6.23 -22.94
N VAL A 281 17.20 -5.77 -21.69
CA VAL A 281 16.18 -4.81 -21.26
C VAL A 281 16.26 -3.45 -21.97
N GLU A 282 17.46 -2.98 -22.33
CA GLU A 282 17.66 -1.78 -23.16
C GLU A 282 17.50 -2.06 -24.67
N GLY A 283 17.16 -3.30 -25.04
CA GLY A 283 17.04 -3.76 -26.42
C GLY A 283 18.40 -3.84 -27.12
N GLY A 284 18.51 -3.23 -28.31
CA GLY A 284 19.73 -3.27 -29.12
C GLY A 284 19.47 -3.37 -30.61
N THR A 285 20.43 -3.95 -31.33
CA THR A 285 20.43 -4.07 -32.79
C THR A 285 19.35 -5.01 -33.32
N HIS A 286 19.08 -6.13 -32.64
CA HIS A 286 17.95 -7.04 -32.91
C HIS A 286 16.60 -6.34 -32.82
N VAL A 287 16.32 -5.66 -31.70
CA VAL A 287 15.08 -4.87 -31.50
C VAL A 287 14.96 -3.77 -32.57
N SER A 288 16.07 -3.13 -32.93
CA SER A 288 16.12 -2.13 -33.99
C SER A 288 15.80 -2.70 -35.38
N GLY A 289 16.17 -3.96 -35.65
CA GLY A 289 15.82 -4.67 -36.88
C GLY A 289 14.33 -4.99 -36.91
N PHE A 290 13.83 -5.62 -35.85
CA PHE A 290 12.41 -5.96 -35.68
C PHE A 290 11.48 -4.76 -35.87
N ARG A 291 11.73 -3.63 -35.18
CA ARG A 291 10.90 -2.42 -35.30
C ARG A 291 10.91 -1.84 -36.72
N THR A 292 12.02 -1.95 -37.45
CA THR A 292 12.14 -1.50 -38.84
C THR A 292 11.30 -2.38 -39.77
N ALA A 293 11.45 -3.70 -39.65
CA ALA A 293 10.73 -4.69 -40.45
C ALA A 293 9.21 -4.68 -40.22
N LEU A 294 8.77 -4.66 -38.95
CA LEU A 294 7.35 -4.53 -38.57
C LEU A 294 6.70 -3.31 -39.22
N THR A 295 7.37 -2.16 -39.14
CA THR A 295 6.87 -0.90 -39.72
C THR A 295 6.80 -0.96 -41.24
N ARG A 296 7.78 -1.62 -41.90
CA ARG A 296 7.80 -1.80 -43.36
C ARG A 296 6.68 -2.75 -43.82
N ALA A 297 6.60 -3.94 -43.24
CA ALA A 297 5.66 -5.00 -43.61
C ALA A 297 4.19 -4.57 -43.43
N ILE A 298 3.83 -4.05 -42.24
CA ILE A 298 2.43 -3.65 -41.98
C ILE A 298 1.99 -2.52 -42.92
N ASN A 299 2.86 -1.54 -43.21
CA ASN A 299 2.53 -0.48 -44.17
C ASN A 299 2.38 -1.02 -45.60
N GLU A 300 3.28 -1.88 -46.09
CA GLU A 300 3.15 -2.43 -47.45
C GLU A 300 1.89 -3.29 -47.59
N SER A 301 1.66 -4.23 -46.66
CA SER A 301 0.47 -5.09 -46.69
C SER A 301 -0.82 -4.29 -46.55
N ALA A 302 -0.85 -3.22 -45.73
CA ALA A 302 -2.02 -2.35 -45.59
C ALA A 302 -2.32 -1.53 -46.85
N ARG A 303 -1.30 -1.19 -47.67
CA ARG A 303 -1.47 -0.59 -49.01
C ARG A 303 -1.95 -1.64 -50.01
N ARG A 304 -1.27 -2.78 -50.08
CA ARG A 304 -1.56 -3.92 -50.98
C ARG A 304 -3.01 -4.37 -50.85
N ASN A 305 -3.49 -4.52 -49.62
CA ASN A 305 -4.86 -4.92 -49.27
C ASN A 305 -5.85 -3.75 -49.13
N LYS A 306 -5.44 -2.51 -49.45
CA LYS A 306 -6.27 -1.28 -49.45
C LYS A 306 -6.96 -0.96 -48.12
N VAL A 307 -6.37 -1.40 -47.01
CA VAL A 307 -6.82 -1.10 -45.64
C VAL A 307 -6.53 0.36 -45.28
N ILE A 308 -5.41 0.90 -45.78
CA ILE A 308 -5.09 2.34 -45.77
C ILE A 308 -5.28 2.91 -47.18
N ARG A 309 -6.03 4.01 -47.33
CA ARG A 309 -6.30 4.63 -48.64
C ARG A 309 -5.06 5.37 -49.13
N ASP A 310 -4.82 5.40 -50.43
CA ASP A 310 -3.64 6.01 -51.08
C ASP A 310 -3.31 7.46 -50.65
N LYS A 311 -4.31 8.20 -50.17
CA LYS A 311 -4.18 9.60 -49.69
C LYS A 311 -3.91 9.73 -48.20
N ASP A 312 -4.20 8.71 -47.41
CA ASP A 312 -3.94 8.70 -45.97
C ASP A 312 -2.43 8.45 -45.75
N PRO A 313 -1.76 9.07 -44.77
CA PRO A 313 -0.34 8.83 -44.52
C PRO A 313 -0.08 7.41 -44.02
N ASN A 314 1.16 6.94 -44.17
CA ASN A 314 1.65 5.69 -43.56
C ASN A 314 1.55 5.76 -42.01
N LEU A 315 1.60 4.59 -41.37
CA LEU A 315 1.75 4.44 -39.91
C LEU A 315 3.24 4.57 -39.54
N THR A 316 3.56 5.27 -38.44
CA THR A 316 4.91 5.25 -37.87
C THR A 316 5.09 4.03 -36.95
N GLY A 317 6.34 3.72 -36.58
CA GLY A 317 6.62 2.65 -35.62
C GLY A 317 5.88 2.85 -34.28
N ASP A 318 5.72 4.10 -33.84
CA ASP A 318 4.99 4.45 -32.61
C ASP A 318 3.49 4.19 -32.72
N ASP A 319 2.90 4.39 -33.91
CA ASP A 319 1.49 4.05 -34.15
C ASP A 319 1.26 2.53 -34.06
N LEU A 320 2.31 1.71 -34.25
CA LEU A 320 2.31 0.25 -34.16
C LEU A 320 2.71 -0.29 -32.77
N LYS A 321 3.10 0.57 -31.81
CA LYS A 321 3.40 0.16 -30.42
C LYS A 321 2.14 -0.22 -29.63
N GLU A 322 1.04 0.51 -29.84
CA GLU A 322 -0.14 0.42 -28.97
C GLU A 322 -0.69 -1.02 -28.93
N GLY A 323 -0.64 -1.67 -27.76
CA GLY A 323 -1.12 -3.04 -27.53
C GLY A 323 -0.34 -4.14 -28.26
N LEU A 324 0.85 -3.86 -28.79
CA LEU A 324 1.75 -4.91 -29.27
C LEU A 324 2.25 -5.73 -28.07
N THR A 325 2.32 -7.05 -28.21
CA THR A 325 3.08 -7.93 -27.33
C THR A 325 4.00 -8.79 -28.18
N ALA A 326 5.30 -8.70 -27.89
CA ALA A 326 6.38 -9.24 -28.71
C ALA A 326 7.45 -9.90 -27.84
N VAL A 327 7.95 -11.04 -28.30
CA VAL A 327 9.11 -11.75 -27.74
C VAL A 327 10.10 -11.96 -28.88
N ILE A 328 11.33 -11.51 -28.71
CA ILE A 328 12.41 -11.55 -29.70
C ILE A 328 13.57 -12.35 -29.11
N SER A 329 13.86 -13.52 -29.66
CA SER A 329 15.02 -14.33 -29.26
C SER A 329 16.03 -14.38 -30.40
N VAL A 330 17.29 -14.03 -30.11
CA VAL A 330 18.41 -14.24 -31.03
C VAL A 330 19.45 -15.14 -30.37
N LYS A 331 19.91 -16.15 -31.12
CA LYS A 331 20.94 -17.11 -30.71
C LYS A 331 22.12 -16.93 -31.67
N LEU A 332 23.25 -16.43 -31.16
CA LEU A 332 24.43 -16.02 -31.93
C LEU A 332 25.76 -16.46 -31.29
N PRO A 333 26.82 -16.76 -32.07
CA PRO A 333 28.06 -17.32 -31.52
C PRO A 333 28.92 -16.34 -30.71
N GLU A 334 28.92 -15.05 -31.07
CA GLU A 334 29.76 -14.01 -30.46
C GLU A 334 28.93 -12.75 -30.15
N PRO A 335 28.08 -12.77 -29.10
CA PRO A 335 27.33 -11.59 -28.68
C PRO A 335 28.24 -10.55 -28.01
N GLN A 336 28.10 -9.31 -28.45
CA GLN A 336 28.78 -8.13 -27.95
C GLN A 336 27.75 -7.22 -27.31
N PHE A 337 27.89 -6.95 -26.01
CA PHE A 337 26.96 -6.10 -25.26
C PHE A 337 27.58 -4.73 -24.97
N GLU A 338 26.74 -3.70 -24.90
CA GLU A 338 27.16 -2.41 -24.36
C GLU A 338 27.20 -2.50 -22.82
N GLY A 339 28.41 -2.51 -22.24
CA GLY A 339 28.62 -2.55 -20.79
C GLY A 339 28.60 -3.96 -20.16
N GLN A 340 29.02 -4.03 -18.90
CA GLN A 340 29.19 -5.29 -18.16
C GLN A 340 27.86 -5.97 -17.78
N THR A 341 26.79 -5.18 -17.66
CA THR A 341 25.44 -5.64 -17.26
C THR A 341 24.71 -6.44 -18.34
N LYS A 342 25.28 -6.57 -19.55
CA LYS A 342 24.71 -7.27 -20.71
C LYS A 342 23.30 -6.79 -21.13
N THR A 343 22.91 -5.58 -20.74
CA THR A 343 21.54 -5.05 -20.90
C THR A 343 21.16 -4.71 -22.35
N LYS A 344 22.13 -4.56 -23.25
CA LYS A 344 21.92 -4.07 -24.62
C LYS A 344 22.83 -4.76 -25.65
N LEU A 345 22.27 -5.25 -26.75
CA LEU A 345 23.04 -5.91 -27.82
C LEU A 345 23.61 -4.91 -28.85
N GLY A 346 24.93 -4.94 -29.06
CA GLY A 346 25.68 -4.00 -29.91
C GLY A 346 26.08 -4.53 -31.30
N ASN A 347 25.99 -5.84 -31.57
CA ASN A 347 26.33 -6.45 -32.87
C ASN A 347 25.57 -5.81 -34.05
N GLY A 348 26.24 -5.00 -34.88
CA GLY A 348 25.59 -4.19 -35.92
C GLY A 348 24.91 -5.02 -37.02
N GLU A 349 25.50 -6.16 -37.37
CA GLU A 349 25.04 -7.12 -38.38
C GLU A 349 23.66 -7.73 -38.04
N ILE A 350 23.39 -7.96 -36.75
CA ILE A 350 22.14 -8.58 -36.26
C ILE A 350 20.92 -7.74 -36.65
N LYS A 351 21.06 -6.40 -36.77
CA LYS A 351 19.98 -5.54 -37.25
C LYS A 351 19.50 -5.94 -38.65
N GLY A 352 20.42 -6.23 -39.56
CA GLY A 352 20.09 -6.61 -40.95
C GLY A 352 19.53 -8.03 -41.06
N ILE A 353 20.10 -8.95 -40.27
CA ILE A 353 19.62 -10.34 -40.17
C ILE A 353 18.17 -10.36 -39.67
N VAL A 354 17.88 -9.68 -38.55
CA VAL A 354 16.53 -9.62 -37.98
C VAL A 354 15.55 -8.84 -38.87
N ASP A 355 15.95 -7.69 -39.45
CA ASP A 355 15.06 -6.93 -40.34
C ASP A 355 14.62 -7.76 -41.56
N SER A 356 15.54 -8.52 -42.15
CA SER A 356 15.23 -9.32 -43.34
C SER A 356 14.41 -10.57 -43.01
N LEU A 357 14.84 -11.40 -42.06
CA LEU A 357 14.10 -12.60 -41.66
C LEU A 357 12.68 -12.29 -41.17
N PHE A 358 12.53 -11.27 -40.31
CA PHE A 358 11.21 -10.91 -39.78
C PHE A 358 10.30 -10.29 -40.83
N TYR A 359 10.84 -9.48 -41.75
CA TYR A 359 10.06 -8.91 -42.84
C TYR A 359 9.56 -10.01 -43.80
N ASP A 360 10.45 -10.88 -44.27
CA ASP A 360 10.11 -11.94 -45.22
C ASP A 360 9.02 -12.86 -44.63
N GLY A 361 9.16 -13.26 -43.35
CA GLY A 361 8.18 -14.08 -42.64
C GLY A 361 6.85 -13.38 -42.36
N LEU A 362 6.86 -12.12 -41.92
CA LEU A 362 5.62 -11.38 -41.60
C LEU A 362 4.82 -11.04 -42.86
N MET A 363 5.47 -10.84 -44.00
CA MET A 363 4.78 -10.68 -45.28
C MET A 363 4.06 -11.97 -45.69
N ALA A 364 4.71 -13.13 -45.55
CA ALA A 364 4.10 -14.43 -45.84
C ALA A 364 2.91 -14.72 -44.91
N GLU A 365 3.08 -14.54 -43.60
CA GLU A 365 2.01 -14.74 -42.61
C GLU A 365 0.78 -13.86 -42.88
N ILE A 366 0.97 -12.61 -43.33
CA ILE A 366 -0.15 -11.71 -43.67
C ILE A 366 -0.82 -12.07 -45.00
N ASP A 367 -0.05 -12.57 -45.99
CA ASP A 367 -0.62 -13.05 -47.26
C ASP A 367 -1.38 -14.40 -47.04
N GLU A 368 -1.03 -15.22 -46.05
CA GLU A 368 -1.78 -16.43 -45.63
C GLU A 368 -2.96 -16.14 -44.68
N ARG A 369 -2.80 -15.22 -43.72
CA ARG A 369 -3.81 -14.83 -42.71
C ARG A 369 -4.18 -13.33 -42.81
N PRO A 370 -4.85 -12.92 -43.90
CA PRO A 370 -5.18 -11.50 -44.16
C PRO A 370 -6.20 -10.90 -43.17
N ASP A 371 -6.87 -11.73 -42.36
CA ASP A 371 -7.76 -11.32 -41.27
C ASP A 371 -7.01 -10.56 -40.15
N ILE A 372 -5.75 -10.91 -39.89
CA ILE A 372 -4.86 -10.25 -38.91
C ILE A 372 -4.69 -8.75 -39.21
N LEU A 373 -4.50 -8.43 -40.48
CA LEU A 373 -4.02 -7.13 -40.91
C LEU A 373 -4.98 -5.99 -40.55
N LYS A 374 -6.29 -6.23 -40.70
CA LYS A 374 -7.30 -5.18 -40.51
C LYS A 374 -7.43 -4.74 -39.04
N PRO A 375 -7.60 -5.61 -38.03
CA PRO A 375 -7.60 -5.23 -36.61
C PRO A 375 -6.34 -4.45 -36.19
N VAL A 376 -5.15 -4.90 -36.63
CA VAL A 376 -3.87 -4.23 -36.31
C VAL A 376 -3.84 -2.82 -36.90
N VAL A 377 -4.15 -2.67 -38.19
CA VAL A 377 -4.16 -1.37 -38.86
C VAL A 377 -5.23 -0.44 -38.29
N GLU A 378 -6.44 -0.94 -37.99
CA GLU A 378 -7.48 -0.13 -37.35
C GLU A 378 -7.08 0.36 -35.96
N LYS A 379 -6.37 -0.46 -35.17
CA LYS A 379 -5.84 -0.05 -33.87
C LYS A 379 -4.75 1.01 -34.03
N ALA A 380 -3.79 0.80 -34.94
CA ALA A 380 -2.72 1.75 -35.20
C ALA A 380 -3.23 3.10 -35.75
N VAL A 381 -4.28 3.10 -36.58
CA VAL A 381 -4.95 4.33 -37.02
C VAL A 381 -5.64 5.05 -35.85
N LYS A 382 -6.25 4.32 -34.90
CA LYS A 382 -6.82 4.90 -33.67
C LYS A 382 -5.73 5.49 -32.77
N ALA A 383 -4.59 4.80 -32.61
CA ALA A 383 -3.41 5.27 -31.90
C ALA A 383 -2.88 6.58 -32.50
N ARG A 384 -2.66 6.61 -33.82
CA ARG A 384 -2.23 7.81 -34.55
C ARG A 384 -3.18 9.00 -34.37
N LEU A 385 -4.48 8.78 -34.47
CA LEU A 385 -5.50 9.83 -34.31
C LEU A 385 -5.51 10.39 -32.88
N ALA A 386 -5.38 9.53 -31.86
CA ALA A 386 -5.24 9.96 -30.47
C ALA A 386 -3.93 10.75 -30.24
N ARG A 387 -2.80 10.25 -30.76
CA ARG A 387 -1.48 10.90 -30.71
C ARG A 387 -1.47 12.27 -31.39
N GLU A 388 -2.11 12.39 -32.55
CA GLU A 388 -2.32 13.67 -33.24
C GLU A 388 -3.24 14.62 -32.46
N ALA A 389 -4.33 14.13 -31.88
CA ALA A 389 -5.24 14.95 -31.08
C ALA A 389 -4.55 15.47 -29.80
N ALA A 390 -3.85 14.59 -29.08
CA ALA A 390 -3.03 14.94 -27.93
C ALA A 390 -1.94 15.95 -28.30
N LYS A 391 -1.22 15.76 -29.42
CA LYS A 391 -0.23 16.73 -29.90
C LYS A 391 -0.86 18.09 -30.22
N LYS A 392 -2.00 18.12 -30.91
CA LYS A 392 -2.73 19.36 -31.22
C LYS A 392 -3.21 20.06 -29.95
N ALA A 393 -3.71 19.32 -28.96
CA ALA A 393 -4.10 19.85 -27.65
C ALA A 393 -2.89 20.40 -26.87
N ARG A 394 -1.79 19.65 -26.77
CA ARG A 394 -0.52 20.09 -26.19
C ARG A 394 -0.01 21.36 -26.87
N GLU A 395 -0.06 21.45 -28.20
CA GLU A 395 0.33 22.66 -28.96
C GLU A 395 -0.60 23.86 -28.70
N LEU A 396 -1.91 23.65 -28.57
CA LEU A 396 -2.89 24.70 -28.24
C LEU A 396 -2.67 25.25 -26.83
N VAL A 397 -2.38 24.37 -25.86
CA VAL A 397 -1.96 24.76 -24.50
C VAL A 397 -0.61 25.48 -24.56
N ARG A 398 0.39 24.93 -25.27
CA ARG A 398 1.74 25.51 -25.39
C ARG A 398 1.75 26.86 -26.09
N ARG A 399 0.78 27.16 -26.98
CA ARG A 399 0.58 28.50 -27.55
C ARG A 399 -0.07 29.48 -26.58
N LYS A 400 -0.88 29.01 -25.61
CA LYS A 400 -1.36 29.84 -24.49
C LYS A 400 -0.24 30.11 -23.48
N THR A 401 0.59 29.12 -23.16
CA THR A 401 1.75 29.33 -22.26
C THR A 401 2.97 29.97 -22.91
N ALA A 402 3.07 30.08 -24.25
CA ALA A 402 4.18 30.79 -24.91
C ALA A 402 4.26 32.31 -24.61
N LEU A 403 3.27 32.87 -23.89
CA LEU A 403 3.25 34.24 -23.36
C LEU A 403 3.58 34.30 -21.84
N ALA A 404 3.84 33.15 -21.22
CA ALA A 404 4.32 33.00 -19.84
C ALA A 404 5.65 32.21 -19.84
N GLY A 405 6.33 32.11 -18.70
CA GLY A 405 7.67 31.53 -18.63
C GLY A 405 7.70 30.00 -18.78
N LEU A 406 8.92 29.44 -18.76
CA LEU A 406 9.16 28.07 -18.30
C LEU A 406 8.96 28.01 -16.78
N ASP A 407 7.76 28.32 -16.33
CA ASP A 407 7.40 28.42 -14.92
C ASP A 407 7.25 27.02 -14.34
N LEU A 408 8.01 26.75 -13.28
CA LEU A 408 7.95 25.51 -12.51
C LEU A 408 6.60 25.42 -11.77
N PRO A 409 6.10 24.21 -11.45
CA PRO A 409 4.84 24.08 -10.74
C PRO A 409 4.89 24.80 -9.39
N GLY A 410 3.88 25.62 -9.07
CA GLY A 410 3.87 26.43 -7.84
C GLY A 410 3.90 25.64 -6.52
N LYS A 411 3.66 24.32 -6.55
CA LYS A 411 3.85 23.38 -5.43
C LYS A 411 5.33 23.05 -5.16
N LEU A 412 6.18 23.10 -6.19
CA LEU A 412 7.57 22.62 -6.15
C LEU A 412 8.45 23.57 -5.33
N ALA A 413 9.00 23.07 -4.22
CA ALA A 413 10.09 23.73 -3.54
C ALA A 413 11.40 23.40 -4.26
N ASP A 414 11.80 24.25 -5.23
CA ASP A 414 13.02 24.09 -6.03
C ASP A 414 14.31 24.14 -5.17
N CYS A 415 15.43 23.65 -5.71
CA CYS A 415 16.80 23.83 -5.23
C CYS A 415 17.54 24.93 -6.01
N SER A 416 18.68 25.41 -5.49
CA SER A 416 19.43 26.49 -6.17
C SER A 416 20.39 25.99 -7.26
N SER A 417 20.88 24.75 -7.18
CA SER A 417 21.77 24.18 -8.20
C SER A 417 21.06 23.94 -9.54
N ARG A 418 21.89 23.81 -10.57
CA ARG A 418 21.52 23.59 -11.97
C ARG A 418 22.30 22.42 -12.60
N ASN A 419 23.15 21.73 -11.83
CA ASN A 419 23.81 20.50 -12.24
C ASN A 419 22.89 19.30 -11.94
N PRO A 420 22.42 18.52 -12.95
CA PRO A 420 21.53 17.39 -12.71
C PRO A 420 22.15 16.27 -11.86
N GLU A 421 23.47 16.07 -11.93
CA GLU A 421 24.16 14.93 -11.29
C GLU A 421 24.11 14.97 -9.76
N GLU A 422 24.11 16.17 -9.17
CA GLU A 422 23.97 16.39 -7.72
C GLU A 422 22.52 16.62 -7.30
N CYS A 423 21.61 16.93 -8.24
CA CYS A 423 20.24 17.34 -7.93
C CYS A 423 19.34 16.17 -7.51
N GLU A 424 18.56 16.38 -6.45
CA GLU A 424 17.59 15.40 -5.92
C GLU A 424 16.20 16.02 -5.82
N ILE A 425 15.14 15.20 -5.90
CA ILE A 425 13.77 15.64 -5.60
C ILE A 425 13.19 14.70 -4.57
N PHE A 426 12.38 15.22 -3.67
CA PHE A 426 11.63 14.45 -2.70
C PHE A 426 10.15 14.63 -3.03
N ILE A 427 9.63 13.74 -3.88
CA ILE A 427 8.18 13.67 -4.14
C ILE A 427 7.55 13.03 -2.90
N VAL A 428 6.72 13.77 -2.17
CA VAL A 428 6.21 13.39 -0.84
C VAL A 428 4.70 13.50 -0.77
N GLU A 429 4.10 12.67 0.07
CA GLU A 429 2.66 12.69 0.36
C GLU A 429 2.26 13.89 1.24
N GLY A 430 1.36 14.71 0.71
CA GLY A 430 0.78 15.86 1.39
C GLY A 430 1.75 17.04 1.57
N ASP A 431 1.16 18.23 1.76
CA ASP A 431 1.92 19.43 2.09
C ASP A 431 2.58 19.36 3.49
N SER A 432 2.17 18.40 4.35
CA SER A 432 2.72 18.20 5.69
C SER A 432 4.11 17.56 5.68
N ALA A 433 4.29 16.40 5.02
CA ALA A 433 5.63 15.84 4.80
C ALA A 433 6.46 16.76 3.88
N GLY A 434 5.79 17.44 2.93
CA GLY A 434 6.35 18.58 2.19
C GLY A 434 6.94 19.66 3.08
N GLY A 435 6.27 20.01 4.18
CA GLY A 435 6.70 21.01 5.16
C GLY A 435 7.98 20.63 5.90
N SER A 436 8.04 19.43 6.48
CA SER A 436 9.23 18.95 7.22
C SER A 436 10.44 18.77 6.29
N ALA A 437 10.25 18.12 5.14
CA ALA A 437 11.32 17.92 4.17
C ALA A 437 11.83 19.25 3.57
N LYS A 438 10.94 20.23 3.32
CA LYS A 438 11.32 21.58 2.83
C LYS A 438 12.15 22.38 3.84
N GLN A 439 12.01 22.08 5.13
CA GLN A 439 12.79 22.67 6.21
C GLN A 439 14.13 21.98 6.41
N GLY A 440 14.16 20.64 6.44
CA GLY A 440 15.36 19.84 6.75
C GLY A 440 16.36 19.68 5.60
N ARG A 441 15.92 19.78 4.34
CA ARG A 441 16.76 19.61 3.15
C ARG A 441 17.97 20.55 3.06
N ASP A 442 19.03 20.10 2.37
CA ASP A 442 19.96 21.04 1.76
C ASP A 442 19.32 21.66 0.50
N ARG A 443 19.02 22.95 0.59
CA ARG A 443 18.41 23.77 -0.47
C ARG A 443 19.34 23.98 -1.66
N ASN A 444 20.63 23.66 -1.54
CA ASN A 444 21.60 23.70 -2.64
C ASN A 444 21.18 22.71 -3.74
N PHE A 445 20.92 21.45 -3.40
CA PHE A 445 20.74 20.39 -4.39
C PHE A 445 19.44 19.57 -4.24
N GLN A 446 18.70 19.66 -3.14
CA GLN A 446 17.47 18.88 -2.93
C GLN A 446 16.20 19.73 -3.13
N ALA A 447 15.32 19.33 -4.04
CA ALA A 447 13.97 19.87 -4.24
C ALA A 447 12.90 19.03 -3.52
N ILE A 448 11.73 19.60 -3.20
CA ILE A 448 10.59 18.88 -2.61
C ILE A 448 9.33 19.12 -3.44
N LEU A 449 8.57 18.06 -3.71
CA LEU A 449 7.28 18.15 -4.40
C LEU A 449 6.19 17.45 -3.58
N PRO A 450 5.33 18.19 -2.86
CA PRO A 450 4.16 17.61 -2.22
C PRO A 450 3.10 17.25 -3.26
N LEU A 451 2.59 16.02 -3.18
CA LEU A 451 1.42 15.55 -3.91
C LEU A 451 0.16 15.66 -3.04
N ARG A 452 -1.01 15.71 -3.67
CA ARG A 452 -2.32 15.65 -2.96
C ARG A 452 -3.19 14.53 -3.50
N GLY A 453 -3.55 13.59 -2.64
CA GLY A 453 -4.40 12.44 -2.96
C GLY A 453 -3.74 11.42 -3.88
N LYS A 454 -4.49 10.36 -4.18
CA LYS A 454 -4.00 9.17 -4.89
C LYS A 454 -3.88 9.44 -6.39
N ILE A 455 -2.72 9.07 -6.95
CA ILE A 455 -2.40 9.28 -8.37
C ILE A 455 -3.28 8.38 -9.24
N LEU A 456 -3.63 8.84 -10.45
CA LEU A 456 -4.32 8.01 -11.43
C LEU A 456 -3.49 6.76 -11.77
N ASN A 457 -4.06 5.56 -11.59
CA ASN A 457 -3.45 4.32 -12.06
C ASN A 457 -3.31 4.35 -13.59
N VAL A 458 -2.07 4.39 -14.08
CA VAL A 458 -1.77 4.50 -15.51
C VAL A 458 -1.82 3.17 -16.27
N GLU A 459 -1.83 2.01 -15.61
CA GLU A 459 -2.03 0.72 -16.27
C GLU A 459 -3.40 0.68 -16.99
N LYS A 460 -4.39 1.33 -16.38
CA LYS A 460 -5.79 1.43 -16.81
C LYS A 460 -6.09 2.70 -17.63
N ALA A 461 -5.07 3.49 -17.99
CA ALA A 461 -5.27 4.80 -18.58
C ALA A 461 -4.26 5.12 -19.69
N ARG A 462 -4.79 5.57 -20.83
CA ARG A 462 -3.97 6.13 -21.92
C ARG A 462 -3.20 7.37 -21.47
N ILE A 463 -2.07 7.62 -22.14
CA ILE A 463 -1.15 8.72 -21.82
C ILE A 463 -1.78 10.12 -21.96
N ASP A 464 -2.84 10.28 -22.76
CA ASP A 464 -3.65 11.51 -22.81
C ASP A 464 -4.42 11.74 -21.51
N LYS A 465 -5.18 10.74 -21.05
CA LYS A 465 -5.89 10.75 -19.76
C LYS A 465 -4.95 10.89 -18.56
N ALA A 466 -3.74 10.33 -18.65
CA ALA A 466 -2.68 10.52 -17.65
C ALA A 466 -2.15 11.97 -17.62
N LEU A 467 -1.99 12.62 -18.79
CA LEU A 467 -1.59 14.03 -18.90
C LEU A 467 -2.69 15.01 -18.51
N ASP A 468 -3.96 14.60 -18.57
CA ASP A 468 -5.10 15.37 -18.06
C ASP A 468 -5.12 15.43 -16.52
N ASN A 469 -4.53 14.46 -15.82
CA ASN A 469 -4.37 14.48 -14.37
C ASN A 469 -3.36 15.57 -13.92
N GLN A 470 -3.75 16.38 -12.93
CA GLN A 470 -2.96 17.52 -12.47
C GLN A 470 -1.68 17.13 -11.73
N GLU A 471 -1.70 16.07 -10.90
CA GLU A 471 -0.53 15.65 -10.13
C GLU A 471 0.51 14.97 -11.03
N ILE A 472 0.08 14.11 -11.96
CA ILE A 472 0.98 13.53 -13.00
C ILE A 472 1.63 14.63 -13.83
N ARG A 473 0.85 15.63 -14.29
CA ARG A 473 1.38 16.79 -15.03
C ARG A 473 2.38 17.59 -14.18
N THR A 474 2.11 17.74 -12.88
CA THR A 474 2.99 18.43 -11.93
C THR A 474 4.33 17.69 -11.77
N ILE A 475 4.30 16.36 -11.65
CA ILE A 475 5.52 15.51 -11.58
C ILE A 475 6.35 15.66 -12.87
N ILE A 476 5.72 15.55 -14.04
CA ILE A 476 6.37 15.69 -15.35
C ILE A 476 7.01 17.09 -15.51
N GLN A 477 6.28 18.14 -15.11
CA GLN A 477 6.79 19.52 -15.16
C GLN A 477 7.93 19.78 -14.17
N ALA A 478 7.95 19.11 -13.01
CA ALA A 478 9.04 19.20 -12.06
C ALA A 478 10.30 18.50 -12.59
N LEU A 479 10.17 17.28 -13.11
CA LEU A 479 11.29 16.49 -13.65
C LEU A 479 11.89 17.10 -14.92
N GLY A 480 11.11 17.83 -15.72
CA GLY A 480 11.57 18.61 -16.87
C GLY A 480 11.87 17.82 -18.15
N ALA A 481 11.95 16.49 -18.06
CA ALA A 481 12.43 15.59 -19.11
C ALA A 481 11.43 15.18 -20.21
N GLY A 482 10.14 15.53 -20.09
CA GLY A 482 9.09 15.02 -20.97
C GLY A 482 8.36 13.80 -20.37
N VAL A 483 7.77 12.94 -21.22
CA VAL A 483 7.05 11.71 -20.81
C VAL A 483 6.81 10.79 -22.01
N GLY A 484 6.85 9.47 -21.82
CA GLY A 484 6.64 8.48 -22.88
C GLY A 484 7.71 8.57 -23.97
N ASP A 485 7.31 8.50 -25.24
CA ASP A 485 8.24 8.64 -26.38
C ASP A 485 8.94 10.01 -26.45
N ASP A 486 8.39 11.04 -25.79
CA ASP A 486 9.00 12.36 -25.65
C ASP A 486 9.93 12.47 -24.42
N PHE A 487 10.15 11.39 -23.65
CA PHE A 487 11.00 11.41 -22.46
C PHE A 487 12.49 11.33 -22.82
N ASN A 488 13.26 12.28 -22.30
CA ASN A 488 14.71 12.28 -22.38
C ASN A 488 15.32 12.27 -20.97
N VAL A 489 15.81 11.10 -20.53
CA VAL A 489 16.48 10.95 -19.24
C VAL A 489 17.69 11.88 -19.07
N ASP A 490 18.42 12.20 -20.15
CA ASP A 490 19.54 13.14 -20.15
C ASP A 490 19.12 14.63 -19.98
N ALA A 491 17.81 14.89 -19.92
CA ALA A 491 17.22 16.20 -19.60
C ALA A 491 16.46 16.21 -18.25
N VAL A 492 16.58 15.14 -17.45
CA VAL A 492 16.00 15.06 -16.10
C VAL A 492 16.67 16.06 -15.17
N ARG A 493 15.86 16.72 -14.34
CA ARG A 493 16.35 17.71 -13.37
C ARG A 493 16.74 17.13 -11.99
N TYR A 494 16.10 16.04 -11.52
CA TYR A 494 16.34 15.41 -10.19
C TYR A 494 15.71 13.99 -10.00
N ASN A 495 15.79 13.36 -8.77
CA ASN A 495 15.78 11.88 -8.59
C ASN A 495 15.07 11.06 -7.38
N LYS A 496 14.09 11.43 -6.47
CA LYS A 496 13.57 10.53 -5.34
C LYS A 496 12.07 10.69 -4.81
N VAL A 497 11.47 9.72 -4.03
CA VAL A 497 9.97 9.52 -3.80
C VAL A 497 9.43 8.80 -2.47
N PHE A 498 8.39 9.29 -1.68
CA PHE A 498 7.96 8.82 -0.29
C PHE A 498 6.49 9.16 0.31
N VAL A 499 6.04 8.64 1.51
CA VAL A 499 4.59 8.50 2.07
C VAL A 499 4.35 8.31 3.65
N MET A 500 3.11 8.36 4.31
CA MET A 500 2.70 7.97 5.77
C MET A 500 1.23 8.28 6.43
N SER A 501 0.46 7.43 7.26
CA SER A 501 -0.68 7.85 8.29
C SER A 501 -1.34 7.00 9.57
N VAL A 502 -2.71 6.82 9.87
CA VAL A 502 -3.60 6.97 11.17
C VAL A 502 -4.77 5.98 11.76
N ASP A 503 -5.30 6.09 13.08
CA ASP A 503 -6.39 5.43 14.06
C ASP A 503 -7.96 5.66 14.01
N GLY A 504 -8.80 4.71 14.54
CA GLY A 504 -10.24 4.94 14.85
C GLY A 504 -11.10 3.94 15.70
N GLU A 505 -10.92 3.83 17.03
CA GLU A 505 -11.94 3.23 17.97
C GLU A 505 -12.89 4.27 18.60
N GLU A 506 -12.97 5.44 17.98
CA GLU A 506 -13.72 6.60 18.47
C GLU A 506 -15.18 6.62 17.97
N PRO A 507 -16.13 7.24 18.70
CA PRO A 507 -17.52 7.36 18.26
C PRO A 507 -17.71 8.53 17.27
N THR A 508 -18.72 8.43 16.41
CA THR A 508 -19.16 9.47 15.45
C THR A 508 -20.68 9.46 15.29
N LEU A 509 -21.22 10.42 14.51
CA LEU A 509 -22.61 10.41 14.05
C LEU A 509 -22.65 10.16 12.54
N VAL A 510 -23.35 9.08 12.15
CA VAL A 510 -23.69 8.78 10.76
C VAL A 510 -25.19 8.97 10.53
N LYS A 511 -25.58 9.15 9.29
CA LYS A 511 -26.97 9.22 8.83
C LYS A 511 -27.14 8.19 7.72
N ASP A 512 -28.12 7.30 7.89
CA ASP A 512 -28.35 6.19 6.98
C ASP A 512 -29.09 6.60 5.68
N PRO A 513 -29.18 5.72 4.67
CA PRO A 513 -29.85 6.03 3.40
C PRO A 513 -31.36 6.32 3.51
N HIS A 514 -31.98 6.02 4.66
CA HIS A 514 -33.36 6.40 4.97
C HIS A 514 -33.46 7.76 5.68
N GLY A 515 -32.31 8.40 5.93
CA GLY A 515 -32.19 9.71 6.56
C GLY A 515 -32.11 9.66 8.08
N MET A 516 -32.03 8.49 8.70
CA MET A 516 -32.03 8.34 10.16
C MET A 516 -30.61 8.46 10.72
N ILE A 517 -30.40 9.42 11.62
CA ILE A 517 -29.14 9.69 12.30
C ILE A 517 -28.94 8.69 13.45
N ARG A 518 -27.74 8.09 13.54
CA ARG A 518 -27.33 7.15 14.59
C ARG A 518 -25.92 7.47 15.08
N GLN A 519 -25.61 7.10 16.32
CA GLN A 519 -24.23 7.07 16.81
C GLN A 519 -23.63 5.70 16.51
N VAL A 520 -22.40 5.65 16.00
CA VAL A 520 -21.64 4.42 15.74
C VAL A 520 -20.20 4.59 16.20
N ARG A 521 -19.49 3.50 16.47
CA ARG A 521 -18.01 3.51 16.51
C ARG A 521 -17.47 3.38 15.09
N ILE A 522 -16.39 4.10 14.77
CA ILE A 522 -15.83 4.11 13.41
C ILE A 522 -15.44 2.69 13.00
N GLY A 523 -14.63 1.99 13.81
CA GLY A 523 -14.16 0.64 13.50
C GLY A 523 -15.27 -0.36 13.13
N GLU A 524 -16.27 -0.53 14.00
CA GLU A 524 -17.39 -1.46 13.75
C GLU A 524 -18.16 -1.11 12.45
N PHE A 525 -18.41 0.18 12.21
CA PHE A 525 -19.09 0.64 11.00
C PHE A 525 -18.25 0.36 9.74
N VAL A 526 -16.94 0.62 9.80
CA VAL A 526 -16.01 0.38 8.68
C VAL A 526 -15.84 -1.11 8.41
N ASP A 527 -15.67 -1.93 9.44
CA ASP A 527 -15.54 -3.39 9.30
C ASP A 527 -16.79 -3.99 8.63
N ARG A 528 -17.99 -3.56 9.03
CA ARG A 528 -19.26 -3.98 8.43
C ARG A 528 -19.44 -3.55 6.96
N VAL A 529 -18.70 -2.54 6.49
CA VAL A 529 -18.68 -2.15 5.08
C VAL A 529 -17.59 -2.91 4.30
N ILE A 530 -16.49 -3.29 4.95
CA ILE A 530 -15.40 -4.08 4.37
C ILE A 530 -15.78 -5.57 4.24
N ASP A 531 -16.52 -6.13 5.21
CA ASP A 531 -17.01 -7.52 5.19
C ASP A 531 -18.23 -7.72 4.25
N GLY A 532 -18.82 -6.63 3.77
CA GLY A 532 -19.97 -6.64 2.85
C GLY A 532 -21.34 -6.82 3.52
N SER A 533 -21.43 -6.81 4.85
CA SER A 533 -22.70 -6.85 5.60
C SER A 533 -23.49 -5.54 5.54
N LEU A 534 -22.83 -4.42 5.19
CA LEU A 534 -23.41 -3.09 5.06
C LEU A 534 -22.95 -2.43 3.74
N SER A 535 -23.90 -1.93 2.93
CA SER A 535 -23.53 -1.07 1.79
C SER A 535 -23.28 0.36 2.26
N LEU A 536 -22.25 1.00 1.69
CA LEU A 536 -21.96 2.42 1.92
C LEU A 536 -22.92 3.36 1.16
N ASP A 537 -23.60 2.87 0.12
CA ASP A 537 -24.42 3.68 -0.77
C ASP A 537 -25.52 4.46 -0.02
N GLY A 538 -25.41 5.78 -0.03
CA GLY A 538 -26.36 6.70 0.58
C GLY A 538 -26.10 7.05 2.05
N TYR A 539 -25.08 6.45 2.70
CA TYR A 539 -24.67 6.88 4.03
C TYR A 539 -23.98 8.25 4.01
N GLN A 540 -24.18 9.00 5.10
CA GLN A 540 -23.54 10.29 5.33
C GLN A 540 -22.89 10.34 6.72
N VAL A 541 -21.82 11.11 6.88
CA VAL A 541 -21.19 11.38 8.19
C VAL A 541 -21.27 12.87 8.54
N LEU A 542 -21.26 13.19 9.83
CA LEU A 542 -21.19 14.56 10.33
C LEU A 542 -19.78 15.14 10.08
N CYS A 543 -19.72 16.26 9.37
CA CYS A 543 -18.54 17.06 9.09
C CYS A 543 -18.83 18.56 9.29
N PHE A 544 -17.89 19.42 8.90
CA PHE A 544 -18.10 20.87 8.84
C PHE A 544 -17.54 21.49 7.55
N ASP A 545 -18.15 22.61 7.16
CA ASP A 545 -17.70 23.40 6.01
C ASP A 545 -16.50 24.29 6.38
N LEU A 546 -15.37 24.13 5.69
CA LEU A 546 -14.13 24.87 6.00
C LEU A 546 -14.24 26.41 5.82
N THR A 547 -15.22 26.90 5.05
CA THR A 547 -15.38 28.33 4.72
C THR A 547 -16.37 29.04 5.66
N THR A 548 -17.50 28.42 5.91
CA THR A 548 -18.61 28.95 6.74
C THR A 548 -18.54 28.49 8.18
N GLN A 549 -17.81 27.39 8.46
CA GLN A 549 -17.69 26.74 9.77
C GLN A 549 -19.04 26.28 10.34
N ALA A 550 -20.01 25.98 9.46
CA ALA A 550 -21.26 25.33 9.81
C ALA A 550 -21.11 23.80 9.81
N THR A 551 -21.81 23.13 10.72
CA THR A 551 -21.90 21.66 10.77
C THR A 551 -22.88 21.13 9.72
N ARG A 552 -22.59 19.98 9.11
CA ARG A 552 -23.50 19.33 8.14
C ARG A 552 -23.22 17.83 7.99
N PHE A 553 -24.19 17.09 7.47
CA PHE A 553 -23.96 15.72 6.99
C PHE A 553 -23.54 15.72 5.52
N ARG A 554 -22.55 14.91 5.16
CA ARG A 554 -22.04 14.72 3.79
C ARG A 554 -21.93 13.25 3.41
N PRO A 555 -22.11 12.89 2.12
CA PRO A 555 -21.92 11.52 1.66
C PRO A 555 -20.56 10.95 2.05
N LEU A 556 -20.57 9.71 2.55
CA LEU A 556 -19.36 8.91 2.69
C LEU A 556 -18.93 8.44 1.30
N ALA A 557 -17.79 8.92 0.82
CA ALA A 557 -17.22 8.49 -0.44
C ALA A 557 -16.55 7.11 -0.31
N LYS A 558 -15.85 6.88 0.81
CA LYS A 558 -15.20 5.60 1.18
C LYS A 558 -15.10 5.45 2.70
N VAL A 559 -15.01 4.20 3.15
CA VAL A 559 -14.45 3.82 4.45
C VAL A 559 -12.99 3.39 4.27
N ILE A 560 -12.17 3.47 5.32
CA ILE A 560 -10.76 3.09 5.28
C ILE A 560 -10.36 2.36 6.58
N ARG A 561 -9.59 1.26 6.45
CA ARG A 561 -8.99 0.49 7.56
C ARG A 561 -7.51 0.26 7.29
N HIS A 562 -6.67 0.42 8.32
CA HIS A 562 -5.23 0.12 8.28
C HIS A 562 -4.78 -0.48 9.63
N PRO A 563 -3.56 -1.01 9.80
CA PRO A 563 -3.08 -1.52 11.08
C PRO A 563 -2.53 -0.41 12.00
N VAL A 564 -2.59 -0.60 13.33
CA VAL A 564 -1.98 0.33 14.31
C VAL A 564 -0.46 0.20 14.26
N GLU A 565 0.14 0.82 13.25
CA GLU A 565 1.59 0.98 13.13
C GLU A 565 2.10 2.09 14.06
N GLU A 566 1.23 3.02 14.51
CA GLU A 566 1.51 4.30 15.20
C GLU A 566 1.40 4.26 16.74
N PRO A 567 2.05 5.19 17.50
CA PRO A 567 1.63 5.48 18.87
C PRO A 567 0.34 6.30 18.85
N LEU A 568 -0.61 5.93 19.71
CA LEU A 568 -1.92 6.56 19.81
C LEU A 568 -1.93 7.62 20.93
N TYR A 569 -2.38 8.84 20.63
CA TYR A 569 -2.51 9.92 21.61
C TYR A 569 -3.97 10.21 21.95
N GLU A 570 -4.33 10.13 23.24
CA GLU A 570 -5.59 10.68 23.74
C GLU A 570 -5.39 12.17 24.07
N ILE A 571 -5.98 13.03 23.25
CA ILE A 571 -6.01 14.48 23.43
C ILE A 571 -7.20 14.84 24.32
N ARG A 572 -7.00 15.65 25.38
CA ARG A 572 -8.03 16.00 26.37
C ARG A 572 -8.25 17.52 26.48
N THR A 573 -9.48 17.98 26.25
CA THR A 573 -9.84 19.42 26.28
C THR A 573 -10.34 19.92 27.64
N ALA A 574 -10.47 21.24 27.80
CA ALA A 574 -10.96 21.93 28.99
C ALA A 574 -12.46 21.74 29.30
N TYR A 575 -13.22 21.21 28.32
CA TYR A 575 -14.59 20.69 28.50
C TYR A 575 -14.61 19.17 28.70
N GLY A 576 -13.45 18.52 28.82
CA GLY A 576 -13.33 17.07 29.00
C GLY A 576 -13.69 16.24 27.77
N ARG A 577 -14.02 16.88 26.63
CA ARG A 577 -14.06 16.18 25.34
C ARG A 577 -12.69 15.61 25.04
N THR A 578 -12.63 14.38 24.56
CA THR A 578 -11.40 13.70 24.17
C THR A 578 -11.52 13.15 22.76
N VAL A 579 -10.40 13.06 22.07
CA VAL A 579 -10.28 12.22 20.87
C VAL A 579 -8.99 11.43 20.98
N LYS A 580 -9.02 10.15 20.63
CA LYS A 580 -7.80 9.39 20.32
C LYS A 580 -7.46 9.57 18.85
N VAL A 581 -6.22 9.93 18.59
CA VAL A 581 -5.68 10.09 17.24
C VAL A 581 -4.22 9.67 17.27
N THR A 582 -3.71 9.09 16.19
CA THR A 582 -2.29 8.68 16.15
C THR A 582 -1.36 9.89 16.02
N SER A 583 -0.06 9.60 16.07
CA SER A 583 0.99 10.58 15.89
C SER A 583 0.85 11.43 14.61
N SER A 584 0.47 10.84 13.48
CA SER A 584 0.36 11.57 12.20
C SER A 584 -0.98 12.26 11.93
N HIS A 585 -2.07 11.90 12.62
CA HIS A 585 -3.40 12.40 12.28
C HIS A 585 -3.52 13.89 12.45
N SER A 586 -4.09 14.58 11.47
CA SER A 586 -4.33 16.01 11.59
C SER A 586 -5.67 16.27 12.25
N VAL A 587 -5.65 16.80 13.47
CA VAL A 587 -6.85 17.41 14.07
C VAL A 587 -6.91 18.89 13.71
N PHE A 588 -8.12 19.45 13.72
CA PHE A 588 -8.27 20.88 13.52
C PHE A 588 -7.98 21.65 14.83
N VAL A 589 -7.18 22.70 14.73
CA VAL A 589 -6.88 23.65 15.81
C VAL A 589 -7.20 25.08 15.38
N CYS A 590 -7.49 25.95 16.34
CA CYS A 590 -7.60 27.38 16.12
C CYS A 590 -6.26 28.05 16.44
N ASP A 591 -5.71 28.76 15.45
CA ASP A 591 -4.62 29.73 15.63
C ASP A 591 -5.06 31.08 15.04
N GLY A 592 -4.72 32.18 15.71
CA GLY A 592 -5.11 33.55 15.34
C GLY A 592 -6.63 33.85 15.28
N GLY A 593 -7.51 32.86 15.49
CA GLY A 593 -8.96 32.95 15.26
C GLY A 593 -9.43 32.28 13.96
N GLU A 594 -8.53 31.72 13.16
CA GLU A 594 -8.84 30.90 11.98
C GLU A 594 -8.64 29.41 12.28
N VAL A 595 -9.16 28.54 11.43
CA VAL A 595 -9.05 27.08 11.55
C VAL A 595 -7.84 26.57 10.75
N ALA A 596 -6.99 25.78 11.40
CA ALA A 596 -5.76 25.20 10.86
C ALA A 596 -5.63 23.71 11.23
N LEU A 597 -4.68 23.00 10.63
CA LEU A 597 -4.36 21.60 10.93
C LEU A 597 -3.15 21.48 11.85
N LYS A 598 -3.15 20.46 12.72
CA LYS A 598 -2.03 20.09 13.58
C LYS A 598 -2.00 18.57 13.81
N ARG A 599 -0.83 17.93 13.69
CA ARG A 599 -0.70 16.48 13.89
C ARG A 599 -0.96 16.07 15.34
N GLY A 600 -1.42 14.85 15.58
CA GLY A 600 -1.64 14.31 16.93
C GLY A 600 -0.40 14.38 17.83
N CYS A 601 0.80 14.18 17.26
CA CYS A 601 2.08 14.34 17.97
C CYS A 601 2.49 15.81 18.23
N GLU A 602 1.94 16.76 17.47
CA GLU A 602 2.23 18.20 17.59
C GLU A 602 1.27 18.91 18.56
N VAL A 603 0.10 18.33 18.85
CA VAL A 603 -0.87 18.90 19.78
C VAL A 603 -0.32 18.89 21.21
N ALA A 604 -0.42 20.02 21.89
CA ALA A 604 0.17 20.27 23.19
C ALA A 604 -0.81 20.96 24.16
N PRO A 605 -0.68 20.75 25.48
CA PRO A 605 -1.47 21.47 26.50
C PRO A 605 -1.31 22.99 26.39
N GLY A 606 -2.30 23.66 25.80
CA GLY A 606 -2.18 25.06 25.41
C GLY A 606 -3.03 25.39 24.18
N ASP A 607 -3.00 24.51 23.17
CA ASP A 607 -3.69 24.66 21.88
C ASP A 607 -5.20 24.80 22.04
N LEU A 608 -5.88 25.32 21.01
CA LEU A 608 -7.34 25.42 20.94
C LEU A 608 -7.88 24.38 19.93
N LEU A 609 -8.20 23.18 20.39
CA LEU A 609 -8.72 22.09 19.55
C LEU A 609 -10.13 22.44 19.04
N VAL A 610 -10.38 22.36 17.73
CA VAL A 610 -11.65 22.76 17.12
C VAL A 610 -12.72 21.69 17.35
N ALA A 611 -13.91 22.14 17.71
CA ALA A 611 -15.04 21.26 18.01
C ALA A 611 -16.37 21.97 17.75
N PRO A 612 -17.46 21.24 17.46
CA PRO A 612 -18.79 21.83 17.30
C PRO A 612 -19.40 22.29 18.64
N ARG A 613 -19.90 23.53 18.68
CA ARG A 613 -20.72 24.11 19.77
C ARG A 613 -22.19 23.79 19.59
N ALA A 614 -22.64 23.86 18.34
CA ALA A 614 -23.93 23.38 17.88
C ALA A 614 -23.70 22.24 16.86
N ILE A 615 -24.68 21.36 16.71
CA ILE A 615 -24.69 20.33 15.66
C ILE A 615 -26.07 20.38 15.01
N ASP A 616 -26.15 20.74 13.73
CA ASP A 616 -27.41 20.62 12.99
C ASP A 616 -27.69 19.15 12.66
N LEU A 617 -28.86 18.67 13.11
CA LEU A 617 -29.40 17.33 12.82
C LEU A 617 -30.60 17.39 11.87
N GLY A 618 -30.98 18.59 11.40
CA GLY A 618 -32.16 18.84 10.56
C GLY A 618 -33.47 18.97 11.34
N GLU A 619 -34.53 19.40 10.64
CA GLU A 619 -35.88 19.44 11.20
C GLU A 619 -36.39 18.00 11.46
N GLY A 620 -36.51 17.66 12.75
CA GLY A 620 -36.75 16.28 13.22
C GLY A 620 -38.14 15.74 12.92
N ALA A 621 -38.36 15.28 11.69
CA ALA A 621 -39.49 14.44 11.29
C ALA A 621 -39.26 12.98 11.75
N ALA A 622 -39.16 12.76 13.07
CA ALA A 622 -39.01 11.43 13.64
C ALA A 622 -40.21 10.55 13.25
N PRO A 623 -40.02 9.45 12.49
CA PRO A 623 -41.11 8.68 11.93
C PRO A 623 -41.81 7.84 13.00
N ASP A 624 -43.13 7.68 12.89
CA ASP A 624 -43.88 6.65 13.63
C ASP A 624 -43.31 5.27 13.26
N LEU A 625 -42.92 4.48 14.27
CA LEU A 625 -42.24 3.21 14.04
C LEU A 625 -43.25 2.08 13.80
N ASP A 626 -43.35 1.57 12.58
CA ASP A 626 -44.12 0.36 12.25
C ASP A 626 -43.47 -0.88 12.88
N LEU A 627 -44.22 -1.62 13.71
CA LEU A 627 -43.72 -2.81 14.40
C LEU A 627 -43.91 -4.09 13.56
N PRO A 628 -42.84 -4.86 13.28
CA PRO A 628 -42.96 -6.07 12.47
C PRO A 628 -43.69 -7.21 13.20
N GLY A 629 -44.54 -7.94 12.47
CA GLY A 629 -44.99 -9.29 12.85
C GLY A 629 -46.28 -9.42 13.67
N MET A 630 -46.92 -8.34 14.13
CA MET A 630 -48.12 -8.42 14.99
C MET A 630 -49.39 -8.87 14.26
N ALA A 631 -49.56 -10.19 14.09
CA ALA A 631 -50.84 -10.81 13.74
C ALA A 631 -51.89 -10.55 14.83
N ALA A 632 -53.16 -10.35 14.45
CA ALA A 632 -54.23 -10.10 15.41
C ALA A 632 -54.67 -11.41 16.09
N PRO A 633 -54.84 -11.46 17.43
CA PRO A 633 -55.31 -12.64 18.13
C PRO A 633 -56.80 -12.91 17.88
N ALA A 634 -57.25 -14.11 18.24
CA ALA A 634 -58.67 -14.46 18.21
C ALA A 634 -59.45 -13.74 19.33
N PRO A 635 -60.72 -13.34 19.14
CA PRO A 635 -61.47 -12.58 20.15
C PRO A 635 -61.75 -13.43 21.40
N GLY A 636 -61.44 -12.92 22.61
CA GLY A 636 -61.73 -13.64 23.84
C GLY A 636 -61.47 -12.91 25.16
N ASP A 637 -60.38 -12.16 25.29
CA ASP A 637 -59.97 -11.56 26.58
C ASP A 637 -60.21 -10.03 26.63
N PRO A 638 -61.15 -9.54 27.46
CA PRO A 638 -61.44 -8.11 27.59
C PRO A 638 -60.51 -7.36 28.56
N ALA A 639 -59.47 -8.00 29.12
CA ALA A 639 -58.56 -7.41 30.10
C ALA A 639 -57.16 -7.04 29.54
N ARG A 640 -56.88 -7.32 28.26
CA ARG A 640 -55.58 -7.08 27.62
C ARG A 640 -55.74 -6.10 26.45
N GLU A 641 -55.22 -4.88 26.61
CA GLU A 641 -55.04 -3.95 25.49
C GLU A 641 -53.77 -4.38 24.73
N ASP A 642 -53.91 -4.78 23.47
CA ASP A 642 -52.77 -5.22 22.64
C ASP A 642 -51.78 -4.06 22.39
N PRO A 643 -50.46 -4.32 22.35
CA PRO A 643 -49.46 -3.29 22.07
C PRO A 643 -49.65 -2.69 20.66
N PRO A 644 -49.41 -1.37 20.48
CA PRO A 644 -49.78 -0.67 19.27
C PRO A 644 -48.86 -1.02 18.10
N ARG A 645 -49.46 -1.36 16.94
CA ARG A 645 -48.72 -1.67 15.69
C ARG A 645 -47.82 -0.55 15.17
N ARG A 646 -48.05 0.69 15.63
CA ARG A 646 -47.16 1.84 15.42
C ARG A 646 -46.83 2.48 16.75
N LEU A 647 -45.55 2.68 17.03
CA LEU A 647 -45.12 3.52 18.15
C LEU A 647 -45.08 4.98 17.69
N GLN A 648 -45.98 5.80 18.23
CA GLN A 648 -45.97 7.24 17.99
C GLN A 648 -44.84 7.90 18.80
N VAL A 649 -44.00 8.68 18.10
CA VAL A 649 -42.91 9.43 18.72
C VAL A 649 -43.49 10.55 19.59
N SER A 650 -43.43 10.36 20.91
CA SER A 650 -44.19 11.12 21.91
C SER A 650 -43.38 11.40 23.17
N GLU A 651 -43.81 12.39 23.99
CA GLU A 651 -43.17 12.72 25.27
C GLU A 651 -43.16 11.49 26.22
N ASP A 652 -44.26 10.73 26.25
CA ASP A 652 -44.38 9.55 27.08
C ASP A 652 -43.42 8.43 26.64
N LEU A 653 -43.35 8.12 25.33
CA LEU A 653 -42.37 7.16 24.79
C LEU A 653 -40.92 7.62 25.07
N MET A 654 -40.59 8.87 24.78
CA MET A 654 -39.23 9.40 24.97
C MET A 654 -38.81 9.39 26.44
N THR A 655 -39.72 9.74 27.37
CA THR A 655 -39.45 9.64 28.81
C THR A 655 -39.21 8.19 29.24
N VAL A 656 -39.98 7.23 28.69
CA VAL A 656 -39.78 5.79 28.96
C VAL A 656 -38.46 5.28 28.38
N LEU A 657 -38.05 5.70 27.18
CA LEU A 657 -36.74 5.38 26.61
C LEU A 657 -35.61 5.94 27.50
N GLY A 658 -35.75 7.16 28.02
CA GLY A 658 -34.79 7.74 28.97
C GLY A 658 -34.69 6.94 30.27
N LEU A 659 -35.84 6.55 30.85
CA LEU A 659 -35.90 5.69 32.04
C LEU A 659 -35.29 4.30 31.80
N PHE A 660 -35.50 3.72 30.61
CA PHE A 660 -34.93 2.43 30.23
C PHE A 660 -33.41 2.54 29.98
N THR A 661 -32.93 3.65 29.42
CA THR A 661 -31.49 3.89 29.25
C THR A 661 -30.76 4.00 30.59
N ALA A 662 -31.46 4.35 31.68
CA ALA A 662 -30.88 4.51 33.01
C ALA A 662 -31.09 3.31 33.96
N ALA A 663 -32.19 2.57 33.83
CA ALA A 663 -32.58 1.49 34.75
C ALA A 663 -33.16 0.25 34.06
N GLY A 664 -33.09 0.17 32.73
CA GLY A 664 -33.67 -0.90 31.94
C GLY A 664 -32.95 -2.24 32.12
N ILE A 665 -33.74 -3.31 32.05
CA ILE A 665 -33.28 -4.71 31.97
C ILE A 665 -34.09 -5.38 30.86
N LEU A 666 -33.44 -6.15 30.00
CA LEU A 666 -34.07 -6.92 28.93
C LEU A 666 -33.68 -8.39 29.08
N ASP A 667 -34.67 -9.27 29.23
CA ASP A 667 -34.46 -10.71 29.36
C ASP A 667 -35.38 -11.50 28.41
N GLU A 668 -35.29 -12.84 28.44
CA GLU A 668 -36.14 -13.70 27.60
C GLU A 668 -37.62 -13.69 28.02
N GLU A 669 -37.94 -13.27 29.25
CA GLU A 669 -39.32 -13.19 29.75
C GLU A 669 -39.98 -11.86 29.39
N GLY A 670 -39.23 -10.75 29.28
CA GLY A 670 -39.78 -9.45 28.91
C GLY A 670 -38.88 -8.22 29.13
N VAL A 671 -39.52 -7.10 29.46
CA VAL A 671 -38.87 -5.77 29.64
C VAL A 671 -39.04 -5.30 31.09
N GLY A 672 -37.93 -4.95 31.73
CA GLY A 672 -37.84 -4.57 33.14
C GLY A 672 -37.19 -3.21 33.41
N PHE A 673 -37.40 -2.69 34.61
CA PHE A 673 -36.90 -1.41 35.13
C PHE A 673 -36.55 -1.54 36.62
N ALA A 674 -35.26 -1.52 36.95
CA ALA A 674 -34.73 -1.62 38.32
C ALA A 674 -34.52 -0.23 38.95
N LEU A 675 -35.61 0.46 39.31
CA LEU A 675 -35.57 1.82 39.87
C LEU A 675 -34.98 1.90 41.30
N GLY A 676 -34.97 0.78 42.03
CA GLY A 676 -34.46 0.69 43.40
C GLY A 676 -35.45 1.15 44.48
N THR A 677 -35.15 0.82 45.73
CA THR A 677 -36.05 1.07 46.87
C THR A 677 -36.21 2.57 47.16
N GLY A 678 -37.45 3.05 47.25
CA GLY A 678 -37.78 4.41 47.71
C GLY A 678 -38.21 5.39 46.61
N LYS A 679 -38.12 5.02 45.32
CA LYS A 679 -38.56 5.88 44.20
C LYS A 679 -40.05 5.74 43.86
N GLY A 680 -40.93 5.57 44.85
CA GLY A 680 -42.35 5.20 44.64
C GLY A 680 -43.16 6.18 43.76
N SER A 681 -42.84 7.48 43.77
CA SER A 681 -43.47 8.44 42.85
C SER A 681 -43.05 8.24 41.39
N LEU A 682 -41.84 7.75 41.15
CA LEU A 682 -41.30 7.44 39.83
C LEU A 682 -41.86 6.11 39.30
N GLU A 683 -42.08 5.12 40.17
CA GLU A 683 -42.80 3.89 39.81
C GLU A 683 -44.21 4.21 39.26
N GLY A 684 -44.92 5.16 39.88
CA GLY A 684 -46.23 5.64 39.40
C GLY A 684 -46.17 6.38 38.06
N GLU A 685 -45.19 7.29 37.88
CA GLU A 685 -45.00 7.97 36.59
C GLU A 685 -44.63 6.98 35.49
N LEU A 686 -43.67 6.08 35.72
CA LEU A 686 -43.23 5.07 34.77
C LEU A 686 -44.40 4.17 34.33
N ARG A 687 -45.21 3.63 35.26
CA ARG A 687 -46.39 2.80 34.91
C ARG A 687 -47.34 3.54 33.95
N ASN A 688 -47.70 4.77 34.29
CA ASN A 688 -48.61 5.60 33.48
C ASN A 688 -48.03 5.88 32.09
N ARG A 689 -46.76 6.32 31.99
CA ARG A 689 -46.12 6.63 30.71
C ARG A 689 -45.89 5.39 29.86
N PHE A 690 -45.48 4.27 30.46
CA PHE A 690 -45.28 2.99 29.77
C PHE A 690 -46.59 2.48 29.17
N ARG A 691 -47.69 2.50 29.93
CA ARG A 691 -48.99 2.06 29.40
C ARG A 691 -49.49 2.93 28.24
N LYS A 692 -49.29 4.26 28.30
CA LYS A 692 -49.62 5.13 27.16
C LYS A 692 -48.77 4.85 25.91
N ALA A 693 -47.49 4.55 26.10
CA ALA A 693 -46.54 4.34 25.00
C ALA A 693 -46.67 2.95 24.35
N PHE A 694 -46.95 1.91 25.15
CA PHE A 694 -46.92 0.50 24.73
C PHE A 694 -48.23 -0.27 24.92
N GLY A 695 -49.31 0.37 25.38
CA GLY A 695 -50.63 -0.25 25.63
C GLY A 695 -50.73 -1.10 26.90
N VAL A 696 -49.60 -1.60 27.42
CA VAL A 696 -49.59 -2.63 28.49
C VAL A 696 -49.11 -2.11 29.84
N ASP A 697 -49.65 -2.66 30.93
CA ASP A 697 -49.33 -2.27 32.32
C ASP A 697 -48.14 -3.07 32.89
N LEU A 698 -47.07 -2.37 33.27
CA LEU A 698 -45.95 -2.93 34.05
C LEU A 698 -46.44 -3.53 35.37
N GLN A 699 -45.92 -4.71 35.74
CA GLN A 699 -46.16 -5.36 37.02
C GLN A 699 -44.95 -5.23 37.94
N GLN A 700 -45.09 -5.53 39.24
CA GLN A 700 -43.95 -5.52 40.17
C GLN A 700 -43.36 -6.92 40.28
N ARG A 701 -42.13 -7.11 39.75
CA ARG A 701 -41.42 -8.42 39.79
C ARG A 701 -40.80 -8.66 41.17
N ARG A 702 -40.24 -7.61 41.78
CA ARG A 702 -39.70 -7.58 43.14
C ARG A 702 -39.66 -6.13 43.67
N THR A 703 -39.34 -5.95 44.95
CA THR A 703 -39.30 -4.61 45.57
C THR A 703 -38.29 -3.70 44.87
N GLY A 704 -38.75 -2.58 44.31
CA GLY A 704 -37.92 -1.65 43.53
C GLY A 704 -37.67 -2.05 42.08
N GLU A 705 -38.37 -3.07 41.55
CA GLU A 705 -38.30 -3.49 40.15
C GLU A 705 -39.69 -3.68 39.53
N LEU A 706 -39.91 -3.02 38.39
CA LEU A 706 -41.11 -3.19 37.57
C LEU A 706 -40.75 -3.94 36.29
N ALA A 707 -41.60 -4.85 35.81
CA ALA A 707 -41.39 -5.58 34.57
C ALA A 707 -42.72 -5.96 33.89
N VAL A 708 -42.67 -6.20 32.58
CA VAL A 708 -43.79 -6.71 31.77
C VAL A 708 -43.32 -7.89 30.93
N SER A 709 -43.98 -9.04 31.10
CA SER A 709 -43.65 -10.29 30.40
C SER A 709 -44.43 -10.43 29.09
N GLU A 710 -44.14 -9.55 28.13
CA GLU A 710 -44.74 -9.56 26.79
C GLU A 710 -43.68 -9.91 25.73
N PRO A 711 -43.71 -11.11 25.12
CA PRO A 711 -42.61 -11.64 24.30
C PRO A 711 -42.17 -10.79 23.09
N LEU A 712 -43.02 -9.86 22.63
CA LEU A 712 -42.69 -8.97 21.52
C LEU A 712 -41.94 -7.71 21.96
N LEU A 713 -42.09 -7.27 23.22
CA LEU A 713 -41.43 -6.04 23.68
C LEU A 713 -39.90 -6.13 23.75
N PRO A 714 -39.26 -7.26 24.12
CA PRO A 714 -37.81 -7.43 23.96
C PRO A 714 -37.32 -7.15 22.53
N ALA A 715 -38.02 -7.64 21.50
CA ALA A 715 -37.65 -7.37 20.11
C ALA A 715 -37.85 -5.91 19.71
N VAL A 716 -38.93 -5.27 20.20
CA VAL A 716 -39.21 -3.84 19.98
C VAL A 716 -38.14 -2.95 20.64
N PHE A 717 -37.71 -3.28 21.86
CA PHE A 717 -36.65 -2.52 22.54
C PHE A 717 -35.27 -2.74 21.90
N ARG A 718 -34.92 -3.96 21.48
CA ARG A 718 -33.71 -4.20 20.66
C ARG A 718 -33.71 -3.36 19.38
N LEU A 719 -34.83 -3.32 18.65
CA LEU A 719 -35.00 -2.50 17.44
C LEU A 719 -34.91 -0.98 17.70
N LEU A 720 -35.45 -0.49 18.82
CA LEU A 720 -35.41 0.94 19.17
C LEU A 720 -34.01 1.44 19.55
N PHE A 721 -33.17 0.57 20.09
CA PHE A 721 -31.83 0.88 20.61
C PHE A 721 -30.67 0.35 19.76
N ASP A 722 -30.95 -0.50 18.75
CA ASP A 722 -29.95 -1.09 17.83
C ASP A 722 -28.90 -1.94 18.58
N PHE A 723 -29.37 -2.82 19.48
CA PHE A 723 -28.52 -3.63 20.38
C PHE A 723 -29.09 -5.04 20.65
N ASP A 724 -28.21 -6.01 20.92
CA ASP A 724 -28.60 -7.40 21.24
C ASP A 724 -28.49 -7.79 22.72
N GLY A 725 -27.86 -6.94 23.55
CA GLY A 725 -27.54 -7.22 24.97
C GLY A 725 -28.71 -7.11 25.98
N GLU A 726 -28.36 -7.18 27.26
CA GLU A 726 -29.32 -7.08 28.39
C GLU A 726 -29.72 -5.63 28.74
N ALA A 727 -28.86 -4.64 28.42
CA ALA A 727 -29.09 -3.21 28.64
C ALA A 727 -28.41 -2.36 27.54
N PRO A 728 -28.92 -1.16 27.22
CA PRO A 728 -28.38 -0.34 26.13
C PRO A 728 -27.12 0.44 26.56
N GLU A 729 -26.07 0.40 25.74
CA GLU A 729 -24.80 1.13 26.01
C GLU A 729 -24.77 2.58 25.49
N GLY A 730 -25.79 3.01 24.73
CA GLY A 730 -25.80 4.28 24.00
C GLY A 730 -27.16 5.00 24.00
N VAL A 731 -27.22 6.16 23.33
CA VAL A 731 -28.47 6.89 23.09
C VAL A 731 -29.14 6.34 21.83
N PRO A 732 -30.43 5.91 21.86
CA PRO A 732 -31.09 5.28 20.73
C PRO A 732 -31.27 6.26 19.55
N GLY A 733 -31.07 5.79 18.33
CA GLY A 733 -31.09 6.61 17.11
C GLY A 733 -32.33 7.51 16.97
N ILE A 734 -33.50 7.00 17.37
CA ILE A 734 -34.77 7.73 17.33
C ILE A 734 -34.74 9.07 18.11
N VAL A 735 -33.90 9.18 19.14
CA VAL A 735 -33.74 10.41 19.95
C VAL A 735 -32.95 11.48 19.20
N PHE A 736 -31.91 11.14 18.44
CA PHE A 736 -31.17 12.12 17.64
C PHE A 736 -32.03 12.77 16.55
N ASN A 737 -32.98 12.01 16.01
CA ASN A 737 -33.92 12.46 14.97
C ASN A 737 -35.15 13.20 15.53
N ALA A 738 -35.30 13.31 16.85
CA ALA A 738 -36.46 13.92 17.49
C ALA A 738 -36.37 15.46 17.60
N PRO A 739 -37.51 16.19 17.64
CA PRO A 739 -37.57 17.60 18.02
C PRO A 739 -36.98 17.88 19.42
N ALA A 740 -36.49 19.10 19.64
CA ALA A 740 -35.77 19.48 20.86
C ALA A 740 -36.53 19.19 22.18
N ASP A 741 -37.85 19.37 22.22
CA ASP A 741 -38.63 19.10 23.44
C ASP A 741 -38.82 17.60 23.72
N LEU A 742 -38.82 16.76 22.68
CA LEU A 742 -38.78 15.31 22.83
C LEU A 742 -37.39 14.81 23.23
N LYS A 743 -36.32 15.46 22.77
CA LYS A 743 -34.95 15.25 23.27
C LYS A 743 -34.83 15.61 24.76
N LYS A 744 -35.48 16.69 25.22
CA LYS A 744 -35.62 17.04 26.65
C LYS A 744 -36.43 15.99 27.42
N ALA A 745 -37.50 15.43 26.84
CA ALA A 745 -38.28 14.36 27.49
C ALA A 745 -37.43 13.10 27.75
N PHE A 746 -36.63 12.67 26.77
CA PHE A 746 -35.65 11.60 26.94
C PHE A 746 -34.64 11.91 28.04
N LEU A 747 -34.01 13.09 28.00
CA LEU A 747 -33.06 13.52 29.03
C LEU A 747 -33.71 13.59 30.42
N ARG A 748 -34.97 14.03 30.55
CA ARG A 748 -35.72 14.03 31.82
C ARG A 748 -35.93 12.61 32.35
N GLY A 749 -36.35 11.68 31.50
CA GLY A 749 -36.50 10.27 31.87
C GLY A 749 -35.22 9.68 32.44
N TYR A 750 -34.08 9.93 31.78
CA TYR A 750 -32.76 9.51 32.25
C TYR A 750 -32.35 10.21 33.57
N PHE A 751 -32.56 11.53 33.63
CA PHE A 751 -32.14 12.37 34.76
C PHE A 751 -32.88 12.04 36.06
N LEU A 752 -34.13 11.57 36.01
CA LEU A 752 -34.88 11.11 37.18
C LEU A 752 -34.28 9.85 37.85
N VAL A 753 -33.41 9.12 37.16
CA VAL A 753 -32.72 7.95 37.70
C VAL A 753 -31.29 8.28 38.11
N GLU A 754 -30.47 8.75 37.16
CA GLU A 754 -29.01 8.94 37.33
C GLU A 754 -28.57 10.39 37.50
N GLY A 755 -29.49 11.35 37.35
CA GLY A 755 -29.20 12.77 37.48
C GLY A 755 -28.74 13.19 38.88
N GLY A 756 -28.02 14.30 38.94
CA GLY A 756 -27.63 15.01 40.15
C GLY A 756 -27.88 16.51 40.01
N VAL A 757 -28.33 17.15 41.10
CA VAL A 757 -28.47 18.62 41.16
C VAL A 757 -27.71 19.17 42.36
N SER A 758 -27.01 20.28 42.13
CA SER A 758 -26.37 21.11 43.14
C SER A 758 -26.71 22.58 42.90
N GLY A 759 -26.49 23.45 43.90
CA GLY A 759 -26.58 24.91 43.70
C GLY A 759 -25.59 25.48 42.65
N LYS A 760 -24.65 24.67 42.13
CA LYS A 760 -23.69 25.06 41.08
C LYS A 760 -24.09 24.58 39.68
N GLY A 761 -25.10 23.72 39.56
CA GLY A 761 -25.49 23.12 38.28
C GLY A 761 -25.94 21.67 38.42
N VAL A 762 -26.15 21.02 37.28
CA VAL A 762 -26.65 19.65 37.19
C VAL A 762 -25.60 18.72 36.58
N ASP A 763 -25.77 17.42 36.83
CA ASP A 763 -24.92 16.39 36.28
C ASP A 763 -25.70 15.12 35.87
N PHE A 764 -25.27 14.51 34.78
CA PHE A 764 -25.72 13.21 34.29
C PHE A 764 -24.56 12.22 34.47
N ARG A 765 -24.75 11.17 35.28
CA ARG A 765 -23.82 10.04 35.33
C ARG A 765 -24.15 9.07 34.21
N ALA A 766 -23.15 8.60 33.47
CA ALA A 766 -23.32 7.62 32.41
C ALA A 766 -22.49 6.36 32.71
N PRO A 767 -23.10 5.17 32.87
CA PRO A 767 -22.34 3.94 33.11
C PRO A 767 -21.47 3.54 31.90
N ALA A 768 -21.97 3.71 30.67
CA ALA A 768 -21.26 3.40 29.44
C ALA A 768 -20.51 4.61 28.84
N LYS A 769 -19.50 4.36 27.99
CA LYS A 769 -18.81 5.42 27.23
C LYS A 769 -19.72 6.01 26.15
N ASP A 770 -20.35 5.15 25.35
CA ASP A 770 -21.14 5.59 24.20
C ASP A 770 -22.36 6.41 24.63
N LEU A 771 -23.01 6.05 25.74
CA LEU A 771 -24.03 6.87 26.40
C LEU A 771 -23.52 8.25 26.84
N ALA A 772 -22.30 8.34 27.38
CA ALA A 772 -21.70 9.63 27.74
C ALA A 772 -21.43 10.50 26.50
N ALA A 773 -20.94 9.91 25.40
CA ALA A 773 -20.76 10.58 24.13
C ALA A 773 -22.11 11.01 23.52
N GLY A 774 -23.12 10.14 23.54
CA GLY A 774 -24.46 10.40 23.01
C GLY A 774 -25.18 11.52 23.75
N ILE A 775 -25.06 11.59 25.09
CA ILE A 775 -25.57 12.73 25.88
C ILE A 775 -24.86 14.04 25.48
N LEU A 776 -23.54 14.02 25.23
CA LEU A 776 -22.80 15.20 24.77
C LEU A 776 -23.20 15.65 23.36
N PHE A 777 -23.37 14.71 22.42
CA PHE A 777 -23.88 14.99 21.08
C PHE A 777 -25.31 15.53 21.12
N LEU A 778 -26.18 14.92 21.93
CA LEU A 778 -27.58 15.33 22.08
C LEU A 778 -27.72 16.74 22.65
N LEU A 779 -26.94 17.08 23.68
CA LEU A 779 -26.86 18.44 24.24
C LEU A 779 -26.28 19.43 23.21
N SER A 780 -25.24 19.04 22.47
CA SER A 780 -24.68 19.88 21.39
C SER A 780 -25.68 20.12 20.25
N SER A 781 -26.59 19.17 19.96
CA SER A 781 -27.70 19.38 19.00
C SER A 781 -28.76 20.37 19.46
N MET A 782 -28.69 20.83 20.72
CA MET A 782 -29.48 21.92 21.28
C MET A 782 -28.64 23.17 21.57
N GLY A 783 -27.38 23.22 21.09
CA GLY A 783 -26.43 24.31 21.29
C GLY A 783 -25.78 24.38 22.67
N ILE A 784 -25.88 23.30 23.48
CA ILE A 784 -25.51 23.29 24.90
C ILE A 784 -24.10 22.70 25.11
N MET A 785 -23.23 23.49 25.75
CA MET A 785 -21.82 23.14 25.97
C MET A 785 -21.58 22.52 27.36
N ALA A 786 -21.95 21.25 27.51
CA ALA A 786 -21.70 20.47 28.72
C ALA A 786 -20.22 20.03 28.84
N SER A 787 -19.76 19.78 30.07
CA SER A 787 -18.38 19.33 30.38
C SER A 787 -18.35 17.89 30.88
N LEU A 788 -17.53 17.03 30.27
CA LEU A 788 -17.33 15.64 30.67
C LEU A 788 -16.26 15.50 31.76
N HIS A 789 -16.56 14.72 32.80
CA HIS A 789 -15.59 14.26 33.78
C HIS A 789 -15.31 12.77 33.53
N SER A 790 -14.11 12.46 33.05
CA SER A 790 -13.76 11.12 32.53
C SER A 790 -13.59 10.06 33.60
N ARG A 791 -13.24 10.43 34.86
CA ARG A 791 -13.06 9.48 35.97
C ARG A 791 -14.35 8.80 36.41
N ASP A 792 -15.47 9.51 36.32
CA ASP A 792 -16.79 9.14 36.80
C ASP A 792 -17.85 9.20 35.67
N ARG A 793 -17.41 9.30 34.41
CA ARG A 793 -18.24 9.37 33.18
C ARG A 793 -19.43 10.33 33.34
N ARG A 794 -19.16 11.50 33.94
CA ARG A 794 -20.20 12.44 34.37
C ARG A 794 -20.23 13.69 33.51
N VAL A 795 -21.34 13.91 32.81
CA VAL A 795 -21.58 15.10 31.97
C VAL A 795 -22.22 16.19 32.84
N THR A 796 -21.61 17.37 32.90
CA THR A 796 -22.00 18.45 33.83
C THR A 796 -22.37 19.74 33.11
N LEU A 797 -23.34 20.49 33.66
CA LEU A 797 -23.78 21.79 33.15
C LEU A 797 -23.85 22.79 34.30
N SER A 798 -23.24 23.97 34.12
CA SER A 798 -23.15 25.00 35.16
C SER A 798 -23.27 26.45 34.66
N ALA A 799 -23.35 26.66 33.34
CA ALA A 799 -23.69 27.95 32.74
C ALA A 799 -25.20 28.19 32.89
N VAL A 800 -25.61 29.44 33.12
CA VAL A 800 -27.01 29.76 33.46
C VAL A 800 -27.92 29.57 32.25
N GLU A 801 -27.43 29.97 31.08
CA GLU A 801 -28.16 29.91 29.81
C GLU A 801 -28.40 28.44 29.39
N ASP A 802 -27.37 27.60 29.56
CA ASP A 802 -27.44 26.16 29.30
C ASP A 802 -28.40 25.43 30.25
N LEU A 803 -28.47 25.87 31.51
CA LEU A 803 -29.38 25.31 32.51
C LEU A 803 -30.83 25.70 32.28
N ASP A 804 -31.07 26.93 31.83
CA ASP A 804 -32.40 27.46 31.49
C ASP A 804 -33.01 26.74 30.27
N LEU A 805 -32.21 26.52 29.22
CA LEU A 805 -32.59 25.75 28.02
C LEU A 805 -33.11 24.32 28.32
N ILE A 806 -32.70 23.76 29.46
CA ILE A 806 -33.17 22.45 29.95
C ILE A 806 -33.82 22.51 31.35
N GLU A 807 -34.43 23.63 31.78
CA GLU A 807 -35.09 23.72 33.11
C GLU A 807 -36.04 22.53 33.32
N ALA A 808 -36.80 22.16 32.28
CA ALA A 808 -37.72 21.03 32.24
C ALA A 808 -37.10 19.65 32.58
N VAL A 809 -35.80 19.46 32.38
CA VAL A 809 -35.11 18.18 32.66
C VAL A 809 -34.84 17.99 34.15
N TRP A 810 -34.54 19.07 34.88
CA TRP A 810 -33.98 19.00 36.23
C TRP A 810 -34.81 19.70 37.32
N ARG A 811 -35.76 20.56 36.96
CA ARG A 811 -36.63 21.32 37.90
C ARG A 811 -37.39 20.47 38.93
N ASP A 812 -37.75 19.24 38.56
CA ASP A 812 -38.55 18.34 39.41
C ASP A 812 -37.69 17.59 40.44
N HIS A 813 -36.36 17.69 40.35
CA HIS A 813 -35.45 17.00 41.27
C HIS A 813 -35.51 17.62 42.69
N PRO A 814 -35.52 16.83 43.79
CA PRO A 814 -35.73 17.35 45.15
C PRO A 814 -34.78 18.45 45.63
N LEU A 815 -33.58 18.57 45.04
CA LEU A 815 -32.59 19.59 45.36
C LEU A 815 -32.58 20.81 44.40
N ALA A 816 -33.56 20.91 43.50
CA ALA A 816 -33.58 21.94 42.45
C ALA A 816 -33.78 23.38 42.94
N GLY A 817 -34.39 23.60 44.12
CA GLY A 817 -34.78 24.92 44.62
C GLY A 817 -33.66 25.98 44.56
N ALA A 818 -32.49 25.68 45.14
CA ALA A 818 -31.35 26.60 45.15
C ALA A 818 -30.74 26.85 43.76
N LEU A 819 -30.97 25.95 42.79
CA LEU A 819 -30.53 26.14 41.41
C LEU A 819 -31.54 26.96 40.60
N LEU A 820 -32.86 26.77 40.83
CA LEU A 820 -33.92 27.60 40.27
C LEU A 820 -33.78 29.07 40.69
N GLU A 821 -33.48 29.32 41.97
CA GLU A 821 -33.18 30.67 42.47
C GLU A 821 -31.98 31.29 41.75
N ARG A 822 -30.90 30.52 41.57
CA ARG A 822 -29.69 30.98 40.87
C ARG A 822 -29.95 31.28 39.40
N VAL A 823 -30.67 30.43 38.67
CA VAL A 823 -30.97 30.65 37.24
C VAL A 823 -31.83 31.91 37.08
N ARG A 824 -32.91 32.03 37.84
CA ARG A 824 -33.84 33.17 37.79
C ARG A 824 -33.22 34.49 38.28
N GLY A 825 -32.25 34.42 39.20
CA GLY A 825 -31.56 35.58 39.76
C GLY A 825 -30.36 36.09 38.95
N ALA A 826 -29.92 35.39 37.89
CA ALA A 826 -28.65 35.66 37.20
C ALA A 826 -28.79 36.36 35.83
N ALA A 827 -29.94 37.00 35.55
CA ALA A 827 -30.19 37.73 34.31
C ALA A 827 -29.07 38.76 34.00
N GLY A 828 -28.33 38.53 32.91
CA GLY A 828 -27.25 39.40 32.44
C GLY A 828 -25.86 39.18 33.06
N ASN A 829 -25.65 38.09 33.83
CA ASN A 829 -24.36 37.81 34.45
C ASN A 829 -23.53 36.79 33.65
N GLU A 830 -22.77 37.27 32.65
CA GLU A 830 -21.96 36.43 31.75
C GLU A 830 -20.99 35.51 32.49
N ASN A 831 -21.38 34.25 32.65
CA ASN A 831 -20.56 33.24 33.32
C ASN A 831 -19.45 32.77 32.35
N LYS A 832 -18.20 33.23 32.57
CA LYS A 832 -17.06 33.07 31.65
C LYS A 832 -16.95 31.65 31.07
N ARG A 833 -17.41 31.49 29.83
CA ARG A 833 -17.25 30.26 29.03
C ARG A 833 -15.77 29.95 28.85
N ARG A 834 -15.41 28.66 28.82
CA ARG A 834 -14.00 28.19 28.76
C ARG A 834 -13.52 27.85 27.34
N PHE A 835 -14.30 28.25 26.34
CA PHE A 835 -14.02 28.06 24.91
C PHE A 835 -13.83 29.40 24.22
N THR A 836 -13.10 29.39 23.11
CA THR A 836 -13.00 30.52 22.18
C THR A 836 -14.06 30.34 21.09
N PRO A 837 -14.97 31.28 20.82
CA PRO A 837 -15.90 31.19 19.70
C PRO A 837 -15.18 31.33 18.36
N LEU A 838 -15.60 30.56 17.36
CA LEU A 838 -15.15 30.67 15.96
C LEU A 838 -16.31 31.17 15.08
N ARG A 839 -16.25 30.98 13.75
CA ARG A 839 -17.40 31.25 12.87
C ARG A 839 -18.37 30.07 12.89
N GLY A 840 -19.59 30.30 12.39
CA GLY A 840 -20.63 29.28 12.28
C GLY A 840 -20.94 28.61 13.62
N ASP A 841 -20.79 27.29 13.65
CA ASP A 841 -21.09 26.43 14.80
C ASP A 841 -19.87 26.09 15.66
N LEU A 842 -18.66 26.47 15.27
CA LEU A 842 -17.43 25.92 15.88
C LEU A 842 -16.92 26.72 17.08
N VAL A 843 -16.15 26.03 17.93
CA VAL A 843 -15.41 26.59 19.08
C VAL A 843 -14.02 25.98 19.18
N GLY A 844 -13.05 26.80 19.61
CA GLY A 844 -11.74 26.36 20.06
C GLY A 844 -11.76 25.96 21.53
N LEU A 845 -11.56 24.67 21.82
CA LEU A 845 -11.51 24.10 23.17
C LEU A 845 -10.06 23.93 23.62
N LYS A 846 -9.67 24.61 24.71
CA LYS A 846 -8.28 24.56 25.17
C LYS A 846 -7.86 23.13 25.54
N VAL A 847 -6.77 22.64 24.96
CA VAL A 847 -6.14 21.36 25.33
C VAL A 847 -5.52 21.47 26.72
N THR A 848 -5.79 20.47 27.56
CA THR A 848 -5.38 20.40 28.98
C THR A 848 -4.42 19.26 29.27
N GLY A 849 -4.40 18.25 28.40
CA GLY A 849 -3.49 17.12 28.46
C GLY A 849 -3.46 16.41 27.12
N VAL A 850 -2.31 15.85 26.77
CA VAL A 850 -2.13 14.87 25.69
C VAL A 850 -1.35 13.73 26.32
N SER A 851 -1.79 12.49 26.10
CA SER A 851 -1.14 11.31 26.67
C SER A 851 -1.18 10.17 25.67
N GLU A 852 -0.02 9.55 25.46
CA GLU A 852 0.09 8.26 24.77
C GLU A 852 -0.77 7.21 25.48
N VAL A 853 -1.46 6.39 24.72
CA VAL A 853 -2.37 5.33 25.18
C VAL A 853 -2.17 4.08 24.33
N GLU A 854 -2.40 2.91 24.93
CA GLU A 854 -2.47 1.65 24.17
C GLU A 854 -3.68 1.70 23.22
N PRO A 855 -3.56 1.19 21.97
CA PRO A 855 -4.68 1.09 21.06
C PRO A 855 -5.70 0.05 21.55
N SER A 856 -7.00 0.32 21.34
CA SER A 856 -8.07 -0.60 21.77
C SER A 856 -8.41 -1.70 20.75
N SER A 857 -7.81 -1.66 19.56
CA SER A 857 -7.87 -2.71 18.55
C SER A 857 -6.50 -2.87 17.87
N ARG A 858 -6.33 -3.82 16.93
CA ARG A 858 -5.14 -3.88 16.05
C ARG A 858 -5.25 -2.97 14.82
N TRP A 859 -6.44 -2.47 14.56
CA TRP A 859 -6.83 -1.73 13.39
C TRP A 859 -7.19 -0.29 13.73
N VAL A 860 -7.03 0.52 12.69
CA VAL A 860 -7.18 1.96 12.66
C VAL A 860 -8.09 2.33 11.49
N TYR A 861 -8.92 3.37 11.64
CA TYR A 861 -10.09 3.54 10.77
C TYR A 861 -10.44 5.00 10.49
N ASP A 862 -10.82 5.29 9.24
CA ASP A 862 -11.08 6.64 8.75
C ASP A 862 -12.24 6.67 7.71
N PHE A 863 -12.72 7.88 7.40
CA PHE A 863 -13.75 8.16 6.40
C PHE A 863 -13.24 9.11 5.33
N SER A 864 -13.50 8.81 4.06
CA SER A 864 -13.39 9.82 2.99
C SER A 864 -14.76 10.47 2.79
N VAL A 865 -14.79 11.80 2.81
CA VAL A 865 -16.02 12.60 2.92
C VAL A 865 -16.11 13.58 1.75
N GLU A 866 -17.17 13.47 0.95
CA GLU A 866 -17.27 14.17 -0.33
C GLU A 866 -17.26 15.71 -0.15
N GLU A 867 -16.47 16.38 -0.99
CA GLU A 867 -16.16 17.84 -1.01
C GLU A 867 -15.44 18.43 0.22
N ASP A 868 -15.68 17.92 1.44
CA ASP A 868 -15.24 18.57 2.68
C ASP A 868 -13.98 17.96 3.34
N GLU A 869 -13.65 16.69 3.04
CA GLU A 869 -12.48 15.93 3.55
C GLU A 869 -12.19 16.09 5.07
N ASN A 870 -13.25 16.14 5.88
CA ASN A 870 -13.19 16.14 7.34
C ASN A 870 -14.41 15.44 7.95
N PHE A 871 -14.34 15.11 9.24
CA PHE A 871 -15.45 14.55 10.02
C PHE A 871 -15.39 14.96 11.50
N VAL A 872 -16.46 14.67 12.23
CA VAL A 872 -16.58 14.89 13.67
C VAL A 872 -16.60 13.54 14.40
N CYS A 873 -15.65 13.32 15.30
CA CYS A 873 -15.56 12.09 16.09
C CYS A 873 -15.09 12.33 17.54
N GLY A 874 -14.94 11.26 18.31
CA GLY A 874 -14.45 11.32 19.69
C GLY A 874 -15.52 11.67 20.71
N MET A 875 -15.14 11.59 21.98
CA MET A 875 -16.02 11.77 23.14
C MET A 875 -16.60 13.19 23.20
N GLY A 876 -17.81 13.35 22.64
CA GLY A 876 -18.54 14.62 22.55
C GLY A 876 -18.23 15.46 21.31
N GLY A 877 -17.52 14.93 20.32
CA GLY A 877 -17.24 15.59 19.04
C GLY A 877 -16.07 16.57 19.08
N ILE A 878 -15.02 16.21 18.34
CA ILE A 878 -13.86 17.01 17.93
C ILE A 878 -13.82 17.02 16.40
N CYS A 879 -13.33 18.10 15.80
CA CYS A 879 -13.15 18.21 14.35
C CYS A 879 -11.81 17.57 13.92
N CYS A 880 -11.90 16.55 13.07
CA CYS A 880 -10.79 15.71 12.62
C CYS A 880 -10.68 15.75 11.08
N HIS A 881 -9.46 15.69 10.54
CA HIS A 881 -9.20 15.73 9.09
C HIS A 881 -8.87 14.34 8.57
N ASN A 882 -9.41 13.99 7.41
CA ASN A 882 -9.22 12.67 6.78
C ASN A 882 -7.74 12.40 6.50
N THR A 883 -7.29 11.15 6.61
CA THR A 883 -5.86 10.83 6.68
C THR A 883 -5.44 9.58 5.88
N ASP A 884 -4.43 9.74 5.02
CA ASP A 884 -3.98 8.75 4.03
C ASP A 884 -2.97 7.73 4.61
N ALA A 885 -3.42 6.69 5.34
CA ALA A 885 -2.49 5.79 6.06
C ALA A 885 -1.97 4.62 5.23
N ASP A 886 -0.89 3.98 5.71
CA ASP A 886 -0.06 2.93 5.07
C ASP A 886 -0.71 1.57 4.74
N VAL A 887 -1.93 1.59 4.20
CA VAL A 887 -2.16 0.88 2.93
C VAL A 887 -1.86 1.83 1.76
N ASP A 888 -2.25 3.10 1.87
CA ASP A 888 -2.15 4.10 0.84
C ASP A 888 -0.74 4.65 0.61
N GLY A 889 0.13 4.67 1.62
CA GLY A 889 1.55 4.92 1.38
C GLY A 889 2.18 3.85 0.48
N ALA A 890 1.86 2.57 0.73
CA ALA A 890 2.26 1.49 -0.16
C ALA A 890 1.56 1.56 -1.54
N HIS A 891 0.29 1.96 -1.58
CA HIS A 891 -0.51 2.11 -2.80
C HIS A 891 0.01 3.25 -3.70
N ILE A 892 0.31 4.42 -3.14
CA ILE A 892 0.88 5.58 -3.85
C ILE A 892 2.30 5.27 -4.29
N ARG A 893 3.09 4.55 -3.48
CA ARG A 893 4.37 3.98 -3.93
C ARG A 893 4.18 3.06 -5.15
N THR A 894 3.21 2.15 -5.13
CA THR A 894 2.91 1.27 -6.28
C THR A 894 2.38 2.06 -7.50
N LEU A 895 1.55 3.08 -7.30
CA LEU A 895 1.06 3.96 -8.37
C LEU A 895 2.19 4.80 -8.99
N LEU A 896 3.13 5.29 -8.18
CA LEU A 896 4.35 5.99 -8.62
C LEU A 896 5.29 5.05 -9.36
N LEU A 897 5.54 3.85 -8.82
CA LEU A 897 6.32 2.81 -9.49
C LEU A 897 5.69 2.44 -10.85
N THR A 898 4.37 2.31 -10.91
CA THR A 898 3.63 2.08 -12.17
C THR A 898 3.80 3.29 -13.12
N LEU A 899 3.68 4.53 -12.63
CA LEU A 899 3.86 5.74 -13.43
C LEU A 899 5.26 5.82 -14.07
N PHE A 900 6.31 5.56 -13.28
CA PHE A 900 7.68 5.58 -13.77
C PHE A 900 7.97 4.39 -14.68
N TYR A 901 7.58 3.17 -14.31
CA TYR A 901 7.76 1.97 -15.14
C TYR A 901 7.04 2.06 -16.49
N ARG A 902 5.84 2.68 -16.55
CA ARG A 902 5.06 2.79 -17.80
C ARG A 902 5.46 3.94 -18.71
N PHE A 903 5.83 5.10 -18.17
CA PHE A 903 6.02 6.30 -18.98
C PHE A 903 7.39 6.97 -18.84
N MET A 904 8.26 6.50 -17.94
CA MET A 904 9.61 7.02 -17.71
C MET A 904 10.61 5.89 -17.31
N PRO A 905 10.60 4.69 -17.92
CA PRO A 905 11.33 3.52 -17.41
C PRO A 905 12.85 3.72 -17.35
N GLN A 906 13.39 4.60 -18.19
CA GLN A 906 14.78 5.07 -18.18
C GLN A 906 15.25 5.64 -16.82
N LEU A 907 14.33 6.15 -15.98
CA LEU A 907 14.66 6.55 -14.60
C LEU A 907 14.97 5.35 -13.70
N ILE A 908 14.40 4.18 -13.98
CA ILE A 908 14.63 2.95 -13.23
C ILE A 908 15.85 2.24 -13.83
N GLU A 909 15.91 2.11 -15.16
CA GLU A 909 17.04 1.51 -15.91
C GLU A 909 18.38 2.16 -15.56
N ARG A 910 18.44 3.51 -15.52
CA ARG A 910 19.67 4.25 -15.15
C ARG A 910 19.86 4.44 -13.63
N GLY A 911 19.02 3.81 -12.80
CA GLY A 911 19.15 3.85 -11.34
C GLY A 911 18.94 5.24 -10.73
N HIS A 912 18.04 6.04 -11.31
CA HIS A 912 17.65 7.38 -10.87
C HIS A 912 16.39 7.38 -10.00
N LEU A 913 15.69 6.24 -9.85
CA LEU A 913 14.56 6.11 -8.94
C LEU A 913 14.99 5.45 -7.62
N PHE A 914 14.58 6.05 -6.50
CA PHE A 914 14.89 5.59 -5.14
C PHE A 914 13.67 5.70 -4.23
N ILE A 915 13.59 4.79 -3.26
CA ILE A 915 12.67 4.80 -2.13
C ILE A 915 13.51 5.00 -0.86
N ALA A 916 13.20 6.01 -0.04
CA ALA A 916 13.91 6.20 1.22
C ALA A 916 13.45 5.18 2.24
N GLN A 917 14.39 4.76 3.07
CA GLN A 917 14.12 3.90 4.21
C GLN A 917 14.39 4.73 5.47
N PRO A 918 13.41 5.51 5.96
CA PRO A 918 13.52 6.09 7.29
C PRO A 918 13.75 4.99 8.33
N PRO A 919 14.48 5.27 9.43
CA PRO A 919 14.64 4.30 10.51
C PRO A 919 13.28 3.96 11.12
N LEU A 920 13.04 2.67 11.37
CA LEU A 920 11.86 2.21 12.09
C LEU A 920 11.92 2.60 13.57
N TYR A 921 13.11 2.79 14.16
CA TYR A 921 13.24 3.16 15.58
C TYR A 921 14.35 4.18 15.85
N ARG A 922 14.11 5.05 16.84
CA ARG A 922 15.10 5.86 17.55
C ARG A 922 15.26 5.33 18.97
N VAL A 923 16.44 4.85 19.30
CA VAL A 923 16.78 4.22 20.58
C VAL A 923 17.76 5.11 21.35
N GLN A 924 17.28 5.71 22.44
CA GLN A 924 18.08 6.59 23.29
C GLN A 924 18.61 5.87 24.52
N ALA A 925 19.93 5.86 24.69
CA ALA A 925 20.67 5.26 25.80
C ALA A 925 21.33 6.36 26.65
N GLY A 926 20.53 7.02 27.49
CA GLY A 926 20.97 8.19 28.26
C GLY A 926 21.19 9.41 27.38
N LYS A 927 22.47 9.72 27.07
CA LYS A 927 22.85 10.81 26.14
C LYS A 927 23.11 10.32 24.71
N GLU A 928 23.33 9.03 24.50
CA GLU A 928 23.53 8.46 23.18
C GLU A 928 22.18 8.27 22.48
N VAL A 929 22.10 8.59 21.19
CA VAL A 929 20.94 8.30 20.32
C VAL A 929 21.43 7.38 19.22
N HIS A 930 20.71 6.28 18.99
CA HIS A 930 20.98 5.30 17.95
C HIS A 930 19.71 5.17 17.10
N TYR A 931 19.86 4.86 15.81
CA TYR A 931 18.73 4.61 14.90
C TYR A 931 18.78 3.17 14.39
N CYS A 932 17.62 2.52 14.25
CA CYS A 932 17.47 1.13 13.81
C CYS A 932 16.48 1.06 12.66
N TYR A 933 16.79 0.27 11.63
CA TYR A 933 16.02 0.22 10.37
C TYR A 933 15.26 -1.09 10.18
N SER A 934 15.42 -2.03 11.12
CA SER A 934 14.71 -3.31 11.24
C SER A 934 14.52 -3.72 12.72
N ASP A 935 13.63 -4.67 12.99
CA ASP A 935 13.50 -5.29 14.32
C ASP A 935 14.75 -6.09 14.72
N LYS A 936 15.49 -6.61 13.73
CA LYS A 936 16.78 -7.30 13.88
C LYS A 936 17.83 -6.35 14.46
N ASP A 937 17.90 -5.11 13.95
CA ASP A 937 18.77 -4.05 14.49
C ASP A 937 18.38 -3.65 15.90
N LEU A 938 17.08 -3.48 16.16
CA LEU A 938 16.56 -3.10 17.47
C LEU A 938 16.94 -4.15 18.52
N LYS A 939 16.74 -5.43 18.21
CA LYS A 939 17.07 -6.56 19.09
C LYS A 939 18.58 -6.69 19.31
N ALA A 940 19.39 -6.57 18.26
CA ALA A 940 20.85 -6.55 18.36
C ALA A 940 21.36 -5.38 19.20
N LEU A 941 20.73 -4.20 19.11
CA LEU A 941 21.07 -3.02 19.91
C LEU A 941 20.66 -3.20 21.38
N GLN A 942 19.49 -3.78 21.65
CA GLN A 942 19.04 -4.14 23.01
C GLN A 942 20.01 -5.13 23.67
N ASP A 943 20.45 -6.16 22.94
CA ASP A 943 21.44 -7.13 23.43
C ASP A 943 22.82 -6.49 23.64
N ARG A 944 23.28 -5.61 22.72
CA ARG A 944 24.54 -4.86 22.84
C ARG A 944 24.56 -3.89 24.04
N LEU A 945 23.41 -3.34 24.41
CA LEU A 945 23.27 -2.36 25.50
C LEU A 945 22.62 -2.94 26.76
N LYS A 946 22.62 -4.28 26.91
CA LYS A 946 22.06 -5.01 28.06
C LYS A 946 22.46 -4.38 29.41
N GLY A 947 21.47 -4.10 30.24
CA GLY A 947 21.66 -3.46 31.56
C GLY A 947 21.65 -1.92 31.56
N ARG A 948 21.67 -1.24 30.40
CA ARG A 948 21.33 0.19 30.31
C ARG A 948 19.81 0.36 30.17
N LYS A 949 19.26 1.46 30.72
CA LYS A 949 17.88 1.86 30.42
C LYS A 949 17.83 2.47 29.01
N LEU A 950 17.07 1.84 28.13
CA LEU A 950 16.79 2.31 26.78
C LEU A 950 15.40 2.97 26.74
N ALA A 951 15.26 4.05 25.97
CA ALA A 951 13.98 4.59 25.55
C ALA A 951 13.88 4.39 24.03
N ILE A 952 12.86 3.67 23.58
CA ILE A 952 12.67 3.27 22.19
C ILE A 952 11.43 4.00 21.67
N LEU A 953 11.62 4.84 20.66
CA LEU A 953 10.56 5.46 19.86
C LEU A 953 10.51 4.71 18.53
N ARG A 954 9.37 4.16 18.13
CA ARG A 954 9.15 3.69 16.74
C ARG A 954 8.77 4.91 15.90
N TYR A 955 9.29 5.03 14.69
CA TYR A 955 8.75 5.91 13.65
C TYR A 955 7.91 5.10 12.66
N LYS A 956 7.01 5.79 11.99
CA LYS A 956 6.10 5.26 10.97
C LYS A 956 6.26 6.03 9.66
N GLY A 957 6.73 7.28 9.72
CA GLY A 957 7.22 7.95 8.53
C GLY A 957 7.73 9.38 8.70
N LEU A 958 7.95 10.00 7.54
CA LEU A 958 8.77 11.21 7.38
C LEU A 958 8.20 12.46 8.08
N GLY A 959 6.91 12.47 8.38
CA GLY A 959 6.24 13.60 9.02
C GLY A 959 6.37 13.66 10.54
N GLU A 960 6.76 12.57 11.21
CA GLU A 960 7.05 12.56 12.66
C GLU A 960 8.45 13.04 12.99
N MET A 961 9.35 12.99 12.01
CA MET A 961 10.73 13.43 12.16
C MET A 961 10.76 14.96 12.08
N ASN A 962 11.36 15.59 13.09
CA ASN A 962 11.66 17.01 12.99
C ASN A 962 12.71 17.27 11.88
N PRO A 963 12.87 18.51 11.40
CA PRO A 963 13.76 18.82 10.27
C PRO A 963 15.20 18.31 10.43
N GLU A 964 15.78 18.34 11.64
CA GLU A 964 17.11 17.81 11.88
C GLU A 964 17.15 16.27 11.81
N GLN A 965 16.21 15.56 12.45
CA GLN A 965 16.14 14.10 12.41
C GLN A 965 15.88 13.57 11.00
N LEU A 966 15.01 14.25 10.25
CA LEU A 966 14.68 13.89 8.87
C LEU A 966 15.92 14.04 7.97
N TRP A 967 16.71 15.10 8.18
CA TRP A 967 18.03 15.24 7.57
C TRP A 967 18.98 14.09 7.98
N GLU A 968 19.31 14.00 9.27
CA GLU A 968 20.31 13.07 9.84
C GLU A 968 20.08 11.59 9.52
N THR A 969 18.83 11.19 9.28
CA THR A 969 18.46 9.77 9.11
C THR A 969 18.06 9.38 7.69
N THR A 970 17.56 10.33 6.89
CA THR A 970 16.78 10.02 5.69
C THR A 970 17.08 10.93 4.48
N MET A 971 17.51 12.17 4.68
CA MET A 971 17.82 13.10 3.56
C MET A 971 19.32 13.32 3.32
N ASP A 972 20.16 13.27 4.36
CA ASP A 972 21.61 13.49 4.26
C ASP A 972 22.30 12.36 3.44
N PRO A 973 22.96 12.68 2.30
CA PRO A 973 23.69 11.68 1.51
C PRO A 973 24.80 10.92 2.26
N ALA A 974 25.29 11.43 3.40
CA ALA A 974 26.35 10.79 4.18
C ALA A 974 25.86 9.73 5.18
N THR A 975 24.57 9.70 5.52
CA THR A 975 24.03 8.84 6.60
C THR A 975 22.73 8.09 6.25
N ARG A 976 21.95 8.57 5.27
CA ARG A 976 20.64 8.00 4.95
C ARG A 976 20.73 6.58 4.35
N ILE A 977 19.66 5.82 4.53
CA ILE A 977 19.42 4.56 3.81
C ILE A 977 18.32 4.78 2.77
N SER A 978 18.57 4.34 1.53
CA SER A 978 17.59 4.41 0.44
C SER A 978 17.73 3.20 -0.48
N LYS A 979 16.63 2.48 -0.70
CA LYS A 979 16.56 1.41 -1.68
C LYS A 979 16.51 2.02 -3.08
N ARG A 980 17.50 1.72 -3.94
CA ARG A 980 17.42 2.02 -5.37
C ARG A 980 16.37 1.10 -5.99
N VAL A 981 15.57 1.61 -6.91
CA VAL A 981 14.63 0.79 -7.68
C VAL A 981 15.34 0.32 -8.94
N GLU A 982 15.35 -0.98 -9.17
CA GLU A 982 15.92 -1.64 -10.34
C GLU A 982 14.89 -2.63 -10.91
N VAL A 983 15.00 -2.97 -12.19
CA VAL A 983 14.20 -4.04 -12.82
C VAL A 983 15.13 -5.22 -13.05
N GLU A 984 15.05 -6.23 -12.19
CA GLU A 984 15.91 -7.42 -12.26
C GLU A 984 15.42 -8.41 -13.31
N ASP A 985 14.10 -8.63 -13.35
CA ASP A 985 13.40 -9.38 -14.38
C ASP A 985 12.26 -8.50 -14.92
N ALA A 986 12.37 -8.11 -16.19
CA ALA A 986 11.37 -7.28 -16.85
C ALA A 986 10.05 -8.04 -17.16
N VAL A 987 10.10 -9.36 -17.34
CA VAL A 987 8.92 -10.21 -17.58
C VAL A 987 8.14 -10.38 -16.29
N SER A 988 8.80 -10.72 -15.18
CA SER A 988 8.13 -10.81 -13.88
C SER A 988 7.62 -9.43 -13.42
N ALA A 989 8.40 -8.36 -13.59
CA ALA A 989 7.92 -7.00 -13.31
C ALA A 989 6.67 -6.63 -14.14
N GLU A 990 6.67 -6.93 -15.44
CA GLU A 990 5.51 -6.74 -16.31
C GLU A 990 4.30 -7.55 -15.81
N GLU A 991 4.50 -8.80 -15.42
CA GLU A 991 3.45 -9.68 -14.90
C GLU A 991 2.86 -9.10 -13.60
N TYR A 992 3.68 -8.68 -12.63
CA TYR A 992 3.21 -8.04 -11.40
C TYR A 992 2.41 -6.77 -11.68
N PHE A 993 2.90 -5.84 -12.51
CA PHE A 993 2.12 -4.64 -12.87
C PHE A 993 0.84 -5.00 -13.65
N SER A 994 0.86 -6.01 -14.51
CA SER A 994 -0.33 -6.52 -15.21
C SER A 994 -1.43 -6.98 -14.25
N ILE A 995 -1.05 -7.82 -13.29
CA ILE A 995 -1.97 -8.49 -12.38
C ILE A 995 -2.47 -7.51 -11.32
N LEU A 996 -1.54 -6.83 -10.64
CA LEU A 996 -1.85 -5.94 -9.53
C LEU A 996 -2.52 -4.64 -9.98
N MET A 997 -2.14 -4.09 -11.14
CA MET A 997 -2.61 -2.78 -11.59
C MET A 997 -3.58 -2.84 -12.78
N GLY A 998 -3.65 -3.93 -13.53
CA GLY A 998 -4.44 -4.05 -14.77
C GLY A 998 -5.95 -4.23 -14.59
N ASP A 999 -6.66 -4.45 -15.70
CA ASP A 999 -8.12 -4.34 -15.76
C ASP A 999 -8.95 -5.55 -15.31
N LYS A 1000 -8.46 -6.77 -15.48
CA LYS A 1000 -9.21 -7.98 -15.08
C LYS A 1000 -9.00 -8.28 -13.59
N VAL A 1001 -10.09 -8.65 -12.92
CA VAL A 1001 -10.11 -8.90 -11.46
C VAL A 1001 -9.63 -10.31 -11.13
N GLU A 1002 -10.09 -11.34 -11.86
CA GLU A 1002 -9.77 -12.74 -11.62
C GLU A 1002 -8.27 -13.04 -11.47
N PRO A 1003 -7.36 -12.64 -12.39
CA PRO A 1003 -5.93 -12.93 -12.22
C PRO A 1003 -5.33 -12.28 -10.97
N ARG A 1004 -5.86 -11.12 -10.55
CA ARG A 1004 -5.46 -10.44 -9.32
C ARG A 1004 -5.98 -11.15 -8.08
N ARG A 1005 -7.22 -11.67 -8.14
CA ARG A 1005 -7.81 -12.45 -7.04
C ARG A 1005 -7.05 -13.76 -6.86
N GLU A 1006 -6.80 -14.49 -7.94
CA GLU A 1006 -5.97 -15.70 -7.96
C GLU A 1006 -4.56 -15.44 -7.42
N PHE A 1007 -3.95 -14.30 -7.78
CA PHE A 1007 -2.66 -13.89 -7.23
C PHE A 1007 -2.71 -13.63 -5.72
N ILE A 1008 -3.71 -12.89 -5.24
CA ILE A 1008 -3.89 -12.62 -3.81
C ILE A 1008 -4.17 -13.93 -3.04
N GLU A 1009 -5.03 -14.79 -3.57
CA GLU A 1009 -5.38 -16.10 -2.99
C GLU A 1009 -4.16 -17.04 -2.87
N ALA A 1010 -3.28 -17.04 -3.88
CA ALA A 1010 -2.06 -17.84 -3.86
C ALA A 1010 -1.05 -17.37 -2.80
N HIS A 1011 -0.65 -16.09 -2.88
CA HIS A 1011 0.44 -15.53 -2.06
C HIS A 1011 -0.02 -15.14 -0.64
N ALA A 1012 -1.33 -15.24 -0.31
CA ALA A 1012 -1.88 -14.86 0.99
C ALA A 1012 -1.12 -15.45 2.19
N LYS A 1013 -0.63 -16.69 2.08
CA LYS A 1013 0.09 -17.38 3.17
C LYS A 1013 1.52 -16.87 3.38
N GLU A 1014 2.14 -16.26 2.37
CA GLU A 1014 3.48 -15.67 2.48
C GLU A 1014 3.43 -14.28 3.13
N VAL A 1015 2.25 -13.65 3.17
CA VAL A 1015 2.05 -12.34 3.78
C VAL A 1015 2.27 -12.46 5.30
N ARG A 1016 3.49 -12.17 5.76
CA ARG A 1016 3.88 -12.13 7.18
C ARG A 1016 2.98 -11.19 8.03
N ASN A 1017 2.24 -10.29 7.38
CA ASN A 1017 1.21 -9.41 7.95
C ASN A 1017 -0.20 -9.68 7.34
N LEU A 1018 -0.66 -10.94 7.27
CA LEU A 1018 -2.01 -11.23 6.79
C LEU A 1018 -3.09 -10.83 7.82
N ASP A 1019 -4.14 -10.17 7.34
CA ASP A 1019 -5.36 -9.86 8.07
C ASP A 1019 -6.39 -10.99 7.80
N VAL A 1020 -6.99 -11.57 8.86
CA VAL A 1020 -7.72 -12.86 8.83
C VAL A 1020 -9.05 -12.75 9.57
#